data_AF-A0A851GM47-F1
#
_entry.id   AF-A0A851GM47-F1
#
_cell.length_a   1.000
_cell.length_b   1.000
_cell.length_c   1.000
_cell.angle_alpha   90.00
_cell.angle_beta   90.00
_cell.angle_gamma   90.00
#
_symmetry.space_group_name_H-M   'P 1'
#
loop_
_entity.id
_entity.type
_entity.pdbx_description
1 polymer ?
#
loop_
_entity_poly.entity_id
_entity_poly.type
_entity_poly.pdbx_seq_one_letter_code
_entity_poly.pdbx_strand_id
1 'polypeptide(L)'
;MMQRLVLLMTCLSLPVVSAETKPNLILPKPSSTELKQGTFTLTADTLIVAPAALENEAKALRDALAPATGMKLSIQQNRTDKPQVMLALDPSLKSLGPEGYSLQVVSKGALIKSSTPAGVYYGVQSLLQLLPDEIVSRNKVEADWSLPCVQVQDQPRFAWRAFMLDEARHFKGEKEVKKLLDQMAALKMNVFHWHLTDDQGWRIEIKKYPKLTTIGSKRTDTQTGGWGSSKRSGEPHEGFYTQEQIKDIVAYAKARHITVVPEIGMPGHACAAIASYPELGTNKKPIEVMTVFGKALDVYDPSSEFVYTFLSDVLDEVIELFPSRIVHIGGDEVKFEQWQSSKAIKELMKREKLKTMADVQLYFTNRMADIVQKKGRNIMGWNEILGDDLHGFLKGGQTAKAAKLDKDTVVHFWKGSPKLAKRAVVDGHTIVNSLHSYTYLDYGYGSISLGKAYGFNPILNGLSPEEEKRIIGLGCQMWGEWIPTVERMEFQIYPRLAAYAEVGWTQLENKDFDAFKQTMDGQLKRWDIQGIGYAKDQVAKLSAQDFFNHVKVDGWNPAKTPADWKELEFSTEGKITAAGQYEVVFLYQKGTHALDISEVSLLEDGKPVAKDKHEAFSGGQLKGIVYKLKLPEFKQGAKYTVRARIKGNGGTDSHGEVKIRAGE
;
A
#
# COMPACT_ATOMS: atom_id res chain seq x y z
N MET A 1 -58.17 8.56 -64.62
CA MET A 1 -56.85 7.90 -64.64
C MET A 1 -55.91 8.69 -63.73
N MET A 2 -55.71 8.23 -62.49
CA MET A 2 -54.69 8.75 -61.57
C MET A 2 -53.68 7.62 -61.34
N GLN A 3 -52.44 7.77 -61.82
CA GLN A 3 -51.34 6.89 -61.44
C GLN A 3 -50.75 7.38 -60.12
N ARG A 4 -50.88 6.56 -59.08
CA ARG A 4 -50.24 6.75 -57.77
C ARG A 4 -48.82 6.19 -57.83
N LEU A 5 -47.84 7.03 -57.55
CA LEU A 5 -46.45 6.63 -57.29
C LEU A 5 -46.38 6.07 -55.86
N VAL A 6 -46.00 4.80 -55.72
CA VAL A 6 -45.72 4.15 -54.43
C VAL A 6 -44.22 4.27 -54.17
N LEU A 7 -43.84 5.01 -53.13
CA LEU A 7 -42.47 5.12 -52.66
C LEU A 7 -42.21 4.00 -51.64
N LEU A 8 -41.37 3.03 -52.00
CA LEU A 8 -40.94 1.93 -51.14
C LEU A 8 -39.91 2.47 -50.12
N MET A 9 -40.27 2.55 -48.84
CA MET A 9 -39.35 2.85 -47.76
C MET A 9 -38.62 1.57 -47.35
N THR A 10 -37.38 1.39 -47.82
CA THR A 10 -36.46 0.35 -47.35
C THR A 10 -35.96 0.71 -45.95
N CYS A 11 -36.48 0.05 -44.92
CA CYS A 11 -35.90 0.07 -43.58
C CYS A 11 -34.54 -0.65 -43.60
N LEU A 12 -33.44 0.09 -43.71
CA LEU A 12 -32.12 -0.41 -43.35
C LEU A 12 -32.06 -0.58 -41.82
N SER A 13 -32.13 -1.84 -41.36
CA SER A 13 -31.76 -2.22 -40.00
C SER A 13 -30.26 -1.96 -39.82
N LEU A 14 -29.91 -0.84 -39.18
CA LEU A 14 -28.55 -0.61 -38.69
C LEU A 14 -28.22 -1.71 -37.67
N PRO A 15 -27.07 -2.38 -37.79
CA PRO A 15 -26.63 -3.29 -36.74
C PRO A 15 -26.44 -2.47 -35.48
N VAL A 16 -27.16 -2.85 -34.41
CA VAL A 16 -26.85 -2.38 -33.06
C VAL A 16 -25.41 -2.78 -32.82
N VAL A 17 -24.52 -1.79 -32.79
CA VAL A 17 -23.15 -1.96 -32.33
C VAL A 17 -23.27 -2.44 -30.90
N SER A 18 -23.06 -3.73 -30.68
CA SER A 18 -22.85 -4.29 -29.35
C SER A 18 -21.76 -3.44 -28.71
N ALA A 19 -22.09 -2.77 -27.60
CA ALA A 19 -21.09 -2.13 -26.78
C ALA A 19 -19.96 -3.14 -26.56
N GLU A 20 -18.74 -2.81 -26.97
CA GLU A 20 -17.58 -3.62 -26.68
C GLU A 20 -17.53 -3.80 -25.16
N THR A 21 -17.74 -5.04 -24.72
CA THR A 21 -17.69 -5.41 -23.31
C THR A 21 -16.25 -5.20 -22.87
N LYS A 22 -16.02 -4.18 -22.02
CA LYS A 22 -14.68 -3.84 -21.52
C LYS A 22 -14.05 -5.09 -20.88
N PRO A 23 -12.89 -5.57 -21.36
CA PRO A 23 -12.35 -6.88 -20.97
C PRO A 23 -11.74 -6.95 -19.57
N ASN A 24 -11.78 -5.90 -18.74
CA ASN A 24 -11.36 -5.95 -17.33
C ASN A 24 -12.23 -5.00 -16.49
N LEU A 25 -13.14 -5.56 -15.69
CA LEU A 25 -14.05 -4.81 -14.82
C LEU A 25 -13.69 -4.90 -13.32
N ILE A 26 -12.84 -5.85 -12.95
CA ILE A 26 -12.54 -6.16 -11.55
C ILE A 26 -11.16 -5.64 -11.18
N LEU A 27 -11.12 -4.91 -10.07
CA LEU A 27 -9.97 -4.35 -9.41
C LEU A 27 -9.91 -4.85 -7.94
N PRO A 28 -8.77 -5.36 -7.45
CA PRO A 28 -7.60 -5.75 -8.23
C PRO A 28 -7.86 -6.80 -9.31
N LYS A 29 -7.00 -6.86 -10.33
CA LYS A 29 -7.13 -7.80 -11.46
C LYS A 29 -7.11 -9.26 -10.96
N PRO A 30 -8.12 -10.08 -11.30
CA PRO A 30 -8.15 -11.47 -10.90
C PRO A 30 -7.04 -12.33 -11.53
N SER A 31 -6.73 -13.45 -10.89
CA SER A 31 -5.79 -14.45 -11.43
C SER A 31 -6.26 -15.03 -12.78
N SER A 32 -7.56 -15.26 -12.97
CA SER A 32 -8.17 -15.65 -14.24
C SER A 32 -9.60 -15.11 -14.35
N THR A 33 -9.95 -14.60 -15.54
CA THR A 33 -11.30 -14.15 -15.89
C THR A 33 -11.63 -14.60 -17.30
N GLU A 34 -12.74 -15.32 -17.47
CA GLU A 34 -13.23 -15.79 -18.76
C GLU A 34 -14.67 -15.31 -18.98
N LEU A 35 -14.86 -14.37 -19.90
CA LEU A 35 -16.19 -13.92 -20.32
C LEU A 35 -16.92 -15.03 -21.07
N LYS A 36 -18.21 -15.19 -20.76
CA LYS A 36 -19.12 -16.16 -21.40
C LYS A 36 -20.26 -15.40 -22.06
N GLN A 37 -20.95 -16.05 -22.99
CA GLN A 37 -22.11 -15.43 -23.65
C GLN A 37 -23.28 -15.27 -22.68
N GLY A 38 -23.97 -14.13 -22.79
CA GLY A 38 -25.18 -13.82 -22.04
C GLY A 38 -24.95 -12.92 -20.83
N THR A 39 -26.05 -12.59 -20.16
CA THR A 39 -26.09 -11.75 -18.96
C THR A 39 -27.02 -12.36 -17.92
N PHE A 40 -26.82 -11.96 -16.66
CA PHE A 40 -27.71 -12.24 -15.55
C PHE A 40 -28.21 -10.92 -14.96
N THR A 41 -29.53 -10.69 -15.00
CA THR A 41 -30.15 -9.47 -14.47
C THR A 41 -30.69 -9.70 -13.07
N LEU A 42 -30.26 -8.87 -12.13
CA LEU A 42 -30.83 -8.82 -10.78
C LEU A 42 -32.23 -8.21 -10.83
N THR A 43 -33.16 -8.85 -10.16
CA THR A 43 -34.55 -8.40 -10.01
C THR A 43 -34.99 -8.52 -8.56
N ALA A 44 -36.14 -7.93 -8.20
CA ALA A 44 -36.72 -8.08 -6.87
C ALA A 44 -37.05 -9.55 -6.49
N ASP A 45 -37.19 -10.44 -7.47
CA ASP A 45 -37.40 -11.88 -7.26
C ASP A 45 -36.10 -12.67 -7.03
N THR A 46 -34.94 -12.03 -7.21
CA THR A 46 -33.64 -12.66 -7.00
C THR A 46 -33.43 -12.99 -5.52
N LEU A 47 -32.96 -14.20 -5.23
CA LEU A 47 -32.65 -14.63 -3.87
C LEU A 47 -31.14 -14.58 -3.60
N ILE A 48 -30.76 -14.32 -2.36
CA ILE A 48 -29.41 -14.62 -1.86
C ILE A 48 -29.51 -15.95 -1.12
N VAL A 49 -28.72 -16.95 -1.52
CA VAL A 49 -28.72 -18.27 -0.90
C VAL A 49 -27.38 -18.52 -0.24
N ALA A 50 -27.36 -18.74 1.07
CA ALA A 50 -26.13 -18.97 1.82
C ALA A 50 -26.38 -19.85 3.05
N PRO A 51 -25.44 -20.77 3.41
CA PRO A 51 -25.51 -21.47 4.67
C PRO A 51 -25.34 -20.50 5.86
N ALA A 52 -25.76 -20.91 7.06
CA ALA A 52 -25.64 -20.08 8.27
C ALA A 52 -24.19 -19.63 8.56
N ALA A 53 -23.20 -20.45 8.20
CA ALA A 53 -21.78 -20.10 8.33
C ALA A 53 -21.33 -18.91 7.46
N LEU A 54 -22.14 -18.48 6.50
CA LEU A 54 -21.90 -17.35 5.59
C LEU A 54 -22.95 -16.23 5.76
N GLU A 55 -23.59 -16.15 6.94
CA GLU A 55 -24.61 -15.13 7.20
C GLU A 55 -24.05 -13.71 7.10
N ASN A 56 -22.81 -13.49 7.55
CA ASN A 56 -22.13 -12.19 7.44
C ASN A 56 -21.97 -11.78 5.96
N GLU A 57 -21.49 -12.69 5.12
CA GLU A 57 -21.24 -12.45 3.70
C GLU A 57 -22.54 -12.25 2.93
N ALA A 58 -23.59 -13.01 3.26
CA ALA A 58 -24.91 -12.85 2.66
C ALA A 58 -25.54 -11.50 3.02
N LYS A 59 -25.42 -11.07 4.28
CA LYS A 59 -25.86 -9.72 4.71
C LYS A 59 -25.04 -8.64 4.03
N ALA A 60 -23.72 -8.78 3.94
CA ALA A 60 -22.86 -7.81 3.26
C ALA A 60 -23.26 -7.63 1.79
N LEU A 61 -23.53 -8.73 1.07
CA LEU A 61 -24.03 -8.66 -0.31
C LEU A 61 -25.39 -7.95 -0.37
N ARG A 62 -26.36 -8.38 0.45
CA ARG A 62 -27.70 -7.77 0.49
C ARG A 62 -27.63 -6.26 0.75
N ASP A 63 -26.87 -5.87 1.77
CA ASP A 63 -26.79 -4.50 2.27
C ASP A 63 -26.00 -3.60 1.31
N ALA A 64 -25.07 -4.17 0.51
CA ALA A 64 -24.41 -3.45 -0.57
C ALA A 64 -25.33 -3.23 -1.79
N LEU A 65 -26.21 -4.19 -2.11
CA LEU A 65 -27.14 -4.06 -3.24
C LEU A 65 -28.34 -3.15 -2.94
N ALA A 66 -28.87 -3.20 -1.72
CA ALA A 66 -30.16 -2.59 -1.37
C ALA A 66 -30.26 -1.07 -1.64
N PRO A 67 -29.24 -0.23 -1.32
CA PRO A 67 -29.37 1.22 -1.43
C PRO A 67 -29.55 1.70 -2.88
N ALA A 68 -28.68 1.25 -3.79
CA ALA A 68 -28.70 1.67 -5.19
C ALA A 68 -29.84 1.01 -5.98
N THR A 69 -30.10 -0.29 -5.74
CA THR A 69 -31.13 -1.02 -6.48
C THR A 69 -32.55 -0.75 -5.97
N GLY A 70 -32.68 -0.38 -4.69
CA GLY A 70 -33.96 -0.36 -3.98
C GLY A 70 -34.57 -1.75 -3.72
N MET A 71 -33.85 -2.83 -4.04
CA MET A 71 -34.34 -4.20 -3.89
C MET A 71 -34.17 -4.70 -2.45
N LYS A 72 -35.18 -5.40 -1.95
CA LYS A 72 -35.16 -6.06 -0.64
C LYS A 72 -34.96 -7.57 -0.81
N LEU A 73 -33.78 -7.96 -1.29
CA LEU A 73 -33.49 -9.38 -1.58
C LEU A 73 -33.51 -10.19 -0.28
N SER A 74 -34.22 -11.32 -0.28
CA SER A 74 -34.29 -12.21 0.87
C SER A 74 -33.09 -13.17 0.92
N ILE A 75 -32.61 -13.47 2.12
CA ILE A 75 -31.56 -14.47 2.35
C ILE A 75 -32.23 -15.80 2.72
N GLN A 76 -31.91 -16.85 1.98
CA GLN A 76 -32.41 -18.21 2.20
C GLN A 76 -31.25 -19.17 2.45
N GLN A 77 -31.50 -20.25 3.21
CA GLN A 77 -30.46 -21.26 3.46
C GLN A 77 -30.39 -22.32 2.36
N ASN A 78 -31.51 -22.59 1.69
CA ASN A 78 -31.64 -23.65 0.70
C ASN A 78 -31.85 -23.08 -0.69
N ARG A 79 -31.30 -23.79 -1.68
CA ARG A 79 -31.50 -23.49 -3.10
C ARG A 79 -32.98 -23.57 -3.48
N THR A 80 -33.37 -22.73 -4.44
CA THR A 80 -34.70 -22.78 -5.06
C THR A 80 -34.56 -22.78 -6.59
N ASP A 81 -35.69 -22.83 -7.30
CA ASP A 81 -35.75 -22.67 -8.76
C ASP A 81 -35.77 -21.19 -9.21
N LYS A 82 -35.90 -20.25 -8.28
CA LYS A 82 -35.82 -18.81 -8.57
C LYS A 82 -34.39 -18.40 -8.96
N PRO A 83 -34.23 -17.29 -9.71
CA PRO A 83 -32.91 -16.69 -9.91
C PRO A 83 -32.25 -16.36 -8.58
N GLN A 84 -30.95 -16.64 -8.46
CA GLN A 84 -30.27 -16.58 -7.17
C GLN A 84 -28.77 -16.28 -7.28
N VAL A 85 -28.26 -15.58 -6.27
CA VAL A 85 -26.83 -15.47 -5.97
C VAL A 85 -26.51 -16.41 -4.81
N MET A 86 -25.76 -17.46 -5.09
CA MET A 86 -25.40 -18.49 -4.13
C MET A 86 -24.01 -18.23 -3.55
N LEU A 87 -23.88 -18.32 -2.22
CA LEU A 87 -22.62 -18.31 -1.50
C LEU A 87 -22.41 -19.69 -0.86
N ALA A 88 -21.23 -20.29 -1.06
CA ALA A 88 -20.95 -21.62 -0.51
C ALA A 88 -19.50 -21.76 -0.05
N LEU A 89 -19.33 -22.56 1.00
CA LEU A 89 -18.03 -23.08 1.41
C LEU A 89 -17.72 -24.36 0.63
N ASP A 90 -16.54 -24.42 0.04
CA ASP A 90 -16.06 -25.54 -0.76
C ASP A 90 -14.62 -25.91 -0.33
N PRO A 91 -14.47 -26.94 0.51
CA PRO A 91 -13.15 -27.39 0.98
C PRO A 91 -12.21 -27.85 -0.14
N SER A 92 -12.70 -28.12 -1.35
CA SER A 92 -11.84 -28.48 -2.48
C SER A 92 -11.02 -27.29 -3.00
N LEU A 93 -11.42 -26.05 -2.69
CA LEU A 93 -10.75 -24.82 -3.08
C LEU A 93 -9.63 -24.38 -2.11
N LYS A 94 -9.21 -25.24 -1.17
CA LYS A 94 -8.12 -24.94 -0.21
C LYS A 94 -6.80 -24.56 -0.90
N SER A 95 -6.56 -25.05 -2.11
CA SER A 95 -5.37 -24.69 -2.91
C SER A 95 -5.32 -23.21 -3.30
N LEU A 96 -6.46 -22.51 -3.31
CA LEU A 96 -6.53 -21.07 -3.54
C LEU A 96 -6.21 -20.25 -2.27
N GLY A 97 -5.87 -20.92 -1.17
CA GLY A 97 -5.61 -20.30 0.12
C GLY A 97 -6.89 -19.84 0.83
N PRO A 98 -6.73 -19.15 1.98
CA PRO A 98 -7.85 -18.75 2.82
C PRO A 98 -8.71 -17.64 2.20
N GLU A 99 -8.14 -16.82 1.32
CA GLU A 99 -8.78 -15.64 0.73
C GLU A 99 -9.14 -15.82 -0.75
N GLY A 100 -8.78 -16.96 -1.36
CA GLY A 100 -9.08 -17.24 -2.75
C GLY A 100 -10.51 -17.73 -2.97
N TYR A 101 -11.06 -17.51 -4.15
CA TYR A 101 -12.44 -17.83 -4.49
C TYR A 101 -12.62 -18.21 -5.96
N SER A 102 -13.76 -18.84 -6.24
CA SER A 102 -14.30 -18.98 -7.58
C SER A 102 -15.64 -18.27 -7.66
N LEU A 103 -15.84 -17.46 -8.69
CA LEU A 103 -17.09 -16.79 -9.02
C LEU A 103 -17.54 -17.25 -10.41
N GLN A 104 -18.78 -17.69 -10.53
CA GLN A 104 -19.42 -18.04 -11.78
C GLN A 104 -20.73 -17.28 -11.92
N VAL A 105 -20.91 -16.55 -13.03
CA VAL A 105 -22.17 -15.93 -13.40
C VAL A 105 -22.69 -16.62 -14.67
N VAL A 106 -23.94 -17.07 -14.62
CA VAL A 106 -24.69 -17.66 -15.73
C VAL A 106 -26.04 -16.97 -15.84
N SER A 107 -26.75 -17.13 -16.96
CA SER A 107 -28.02 -16.42 -17.20
C SER A 107 -29.13 -16.63 -16.16
N LYS A 108 -29.03 -17.67 -15.33
CA LYS A 108 -29.99 -17.98 -14.25
C LYS A 108 -29.52 -17.56 -12.85
N GLY A 109 -28.30 -17.05 -12.68
CA GLY A 109 -27.79 -16.68 -11.37
C GLY A 109 -26.27 -16.59 -11.27
N ALA A 110 -25.78 -16.41 -10.05
CA ALA A 110 -24.36 -16.41 -9.73
C ALA A 110 -24.03 -17.39 -8.60
N LEU A 111 -22.81 -17.92 -8.59
CA LEU A 111 -22.29 -18.80 -7.56
C LEU A 111 -20.89 -18.34 -7.16
N ILE A 112 -20.71 -18.06 -5.88
CA ILE A 112 -19.42 -17.73 -5.25
C ILE A 112 -19.06 -18.87 -4.30
N LYS A 113 -17.86 -19.43 -4.48
CA LYS A 113 -17.31 -20.50 -3.63
C LYS A 113 -15.93 -20.15 -3.11
N SER A 114 -15.65 -20.52 -1.86
CA SER A 114 -14.30 -20.47 -1.29
C SER A 114 -14.15 -21.50 -0.18
N SER A 115 -12.91 -21.81 0.21
CA SER A 115 -12.63 -22.65 1.37
C SER A 115 -12.91 -21.95 2.72
N THR A 116 -13.02 -20.61 2.74
CA THR A 116 -13.33 -19.84 3.96
C THR A 116 -14.31 -18.69 3.68
N PRO A 117 -14.94 -18.12 4.71
CA PRO A 117 -15.79 -16.92 4.57
C PRO A 117 -15.07 -15.71 3.95
N ALA A 118 -13.77 -15.52 4.20
CA ALA A 118 -13.02 -14.38 3.67
C ALA A 118 -12.93 -14.40 2.14
N GLY A 119 -12.65 -15.58 1.55
CA GLY A 119 -12.66 -15.70 0.10
C GLY A 119 -14.05 -15.52 -0.51
N VAL A 120 -15.11 -16.03 0.16
CA VAL A 120 -16.50 -15.73 -0.28
C VAL A 120 -16.75 -14.22 -0.28
N TYR A 121 -16.33 -13.52 0.76
CA TYR A 121 -16.47 -12.07 0.85
C TYR A 121 -15.74 -11.33 -0.30
N TYR A 122 -14.52 -11.73 -0.65
CA TYR A 122 -13.82 -11.14 -1.79
C TYR A 122 -14.46 -11.48 -3.13
N GLY A 123 -15.09 -12.65 -3.27
CA GLY A 123 -15.94 -12.98 -4.40
C GLY A 123 -17.17 -12.07 -4.51
N VAL A 124 -17.77 -11.70 -3.37
CA VAL A 124 -18.85 -10.69 -3.30
C VAL A 124 -18.35 -9.33 -3.78
N GLN A 125 -17.14 -8.89 -3.38
CA GLN A 125 -16.57 -7.63 -3.88
C GLN A 125 -16.39 -7.63 -5.39
N SER A 126 -15.90 -8.74 -5.96
CA SER A 126 -15.78 -8.88 -7.41
C SER A 126 -17.14 -8.90 -8.13
N LEU A 127 -18.15 -9.57 -7.56
CA LEU A 127 -19.51 -9.55 -8.09
C LEU A 127 -20.07 -8.11 -8.12
N LEU A 128 -19.88 -7.33 -7.05
CA LEU A 128 -20.33 -5.94 -6.98
C LEU A 128 -19.64 -5.07 -8.04
N GLN A 129 -18.37 -5.31 -8.34
CA GLN A 129 -17.65 -4.57 -9.37
C GLN A 129 -18.03 -4.94 -10.81
N LEU A 130 -18.70 -6.08 -11.01
CA LEU A 130 -19.26 -6.47 -12.31
C LEU A 130 -20.61 -5.79 -12.61
N LEU A 131 -21.26 -5.21 -11.60
CA LEU A 131 -22.48 -4.41 -11.76
C LEU A 131 -22.15 -3.00 -12.27
N PRO A 132 -23.16 -2.26 -12.76
CA PRO A 132 -23.01 -0.83 -13.08
C PRO A 132 -22.38 -0.03 -11.93
N ASP A 133 -21.60 0.99 -12.27
CA ASP A 133 -20.84 1.80 -11.30
C ASP A 133 -21.76 2.44 -10.24
N GLU A 134 -23.01 2.71 -10.60
CA GLU A 134 -24.08 3.24 -9.76
C GLU A 134 -24.40 2.36 -8.54
N ILE A 135 -23.96 1.10 -8.52
CA ILE A 135 -24.21 0.17 -7.41
C ILE A 135 -23.70 0.67 -6.06
N VAL A 136 -22.69 1.56 -6.06
CA VAL A 136 -22.15 2.15 -4.82
C VAL A 136 -22.96 3.35 -4.29
N SER A 137 -24.01 3.75 -5.01
CA SER A 137 -24.89 4.84 -4.60
C SER A 137 -25.60 4.52 -3.29
N ARG A 138 -25.70 5.50 -2.40
CA ARG A 138 -26.49 5.40 -1.16
C ARG A 138 -27.99 5.68 -1.38
N ASN A 139 -28.37 6.08 -2.58
CA ASN A 139 -29.75 6.35 -2.99
C ASN A 139 -30.16 5.45 -4.14
N LYS A 140 -31.45 5.17 -4.25
CA LYS A 140 -31.99 4.39 -5.37
C LYS A 140 -31.65 5.05 -6.71
N VAL A 141 -31.16 4.26 -7.66
CA VAL A 141 -30.87 4.65 -9.04
C VAL A 141 -31.63 3.73 -10.00
N GLU A 142 -32.17 4.30 -11.07
CA GLU A 142 -32.75 3.51 -12.16
C GLU A 142 -31.62 3.12 -13.12
N ALA A 143 -31.23 1.84 -13.11
CA ALA A 143 -30.20 1.27 -13.95
C ALA A 143 -30.56 -0.18 -14.32
N ASP A 144 -29.98 -0.70 -15.40
CA ASP A 144 -30.06 -2.12 -15.71
C ASP A 144 -29.03 -2.88 -14.85
N TRP A 145 -29.51 -3.51 -13.77
CA TRP A 145 -28.70 -4.27 -12.82
C TRP A 145 -28.27 -5.62 -13.36
N SER A 146 -27.57 -5.61 -14.49
CA SER A 146 -27.13 -6.79 -15.23
C SER A 146 -25.64 -7.06 -15.05
N LEU A 147 -25.31 -8.33 -14.87
CA LEU A 147 -23.97 -8.88 -14.79
C LEU A 147 -23.64 -9.61 -16.10
N PRO A 148 -22.42 -9.49 -16.65
CA PRO A 148 -21.99 -10.39 -17.72
C PRO A 148 -21.86 -11.83 -17.20
N CYS A 149 -22.23 -12.82 -18.03
CA CYS A 149 -21.86 -14.20 -17.73
C CYS A 149 -20.34 -14.32 -17.74
N VAL A 150 -19.75 -14.87 -16.69
CA VAL A 150 -18.30 -14.89 -16.49
C VAL A 150 -17.89 -16.04 -15.59
N GLN A 151 -16.66 -16.51 -15.74
CA GLN A 151 -16.00 -17.39 -14.80
C GLN A 151 -14.71 -16.74 -14.29
N VAL A 152 -14.58 -16.64 -12.98
CA VAL A 152 -13.43 -16.05 -12.29
C VAL A 152 -12.85 -17.08 -11.31
N GLN A 153 -11.54 -17.20 -11.30
CA GLN A 153 -10.78 -17.84 -10.23
C GLN A 153 -9.72 -16.86 -9.77
N ASP A 154 -9.62 -16.69 -8.46
CA ASP A 154 -8.82 -15.60 -7.93
C ASP A 154 -8.29 -15.89 -6.53
N GLN A 155 -7.15 -15.27 -6.22
CA GLN A 155 -6.44 -15.37 -4.95
C GLN A 155 -5.45 -14.22 -4.82
N PRO A 156 -5.18 -13.72 -3.61
CA PRO A 156 -4.18 -12.68 -3.41
C PRO A 156 -2.76 -13.22 -3.62
N ARG A 157 -1.88 -12.36 -4.12
CA ARG A 157 -0.42 -12.61 -4.15
C ARG A 157 0.20 -12.58 -2.75
N PHE A 158 -0.25 -11.69 -1.88
CA PHE A 158 0.27 -11.54 -0.52
C PHE A 158 -0.83 -11.64 0.53
N ALA A 159 -0.53 -12.31 1.64
CA ALA A 159 -1.46 -12.45 2.76
C ALA A 159 -1.62 -11.17 3.58
N TRP A 160 -0.66 -10.24 3.51
CA TRP A 160 -0.68 -8.97 4.24
C TRP A 160 -0.78 -7.78 3.29
N ARG A 161 -1.94 -7.12 3.25
CA ARG A 161 -2.23 -5.99 2.36
C ARG A 161 -2.70 -4.81 3.20
N ALA A 162 -1.74 -4.04 3.71
CA ALA A 162 -1.98 -3.03 4.72
C ALA A 162 -2.15 -1.62 4.17
N PHE A 163 -3.09 -0.90 4.78
CA PHE A 163 -3.15 0.57 4.74
C PHE A 163 -2.96 1.09 6.16
N MET A 164 -2.10 2.09 6.31
CA MET A 164 -1.83 2.75 7.58
C MET A 164 -2.40 4.17 7.60
N LEU A 165 -3.08 4.53 8.70
CA LEU A 165 -3.61 5.86 8.95
C LEU A 165 -3.02 6.45 10.24
N ASP A 166 -2.44 7.64 10.11
CA ASP A 166 -2.02 8.48 11.23
C ASP A 166 -3.18 9.33 11.76
N GLU A 167 -3.62 9.01 12.98
CA GLU A 167 -4.61 9.79 13.74
C GLU A 167 -3.95 10.72 14.76
N ALA A 168 -2.68 10.50 15.07
CA ALA A 168 -1.96 11.24 16.09
C ALA A 168 -1.69 12.68 15.64
N ARG A 169 -1.17 12.87 14.42
CA ARG A 169 -0.78 14.20 13.91
C ARG A 169 -2.00 15.05 13.57
N HIS A 170 -2.98 14.48 12.85
CA HIS A 170 -4.28 15.13 12.63
C HIS A 170 -5.43 14.12 12.66
N PHE A 171 -6.20 14.15 13.75
CA PHE A 171 -7.35 13.28 13.98
C PHE A 171 -8.45 13.43 12.91
N LYS A 172 -9.00 12.31 12.45
CA LYS A 172 -10.03 12.20 11.39
C LYS A 172 -11.35 11.65 11.92
N GLY A 173 -11.29 10.76 12.90
CA GLY A 173 -12.46 10.27 13.62
C GLY A 173 -13.18 9.08 12.94
N GLU A 174 -14.11 8.51 13.69
CA GLU A 174 -14.73 7.20 13.42
C GLU A 174 -15.42 7.10 12.07
N LYS A 175 -16.16 8.15 11.69
CA LYS A 175 -16.89 8.20 10.43
C LYS A 175 -15.95 8.00 9.23
N GLU A 176 -14.80 8.67 9.25
CA GLU A 176 -13.85 8.63 8.15
C GLU A 176 -13.06 7.33 8.15
N VAL A 177 -12.73 6.78 9.33
CA VAL A 177 -12.15 5.43 9.45
C VAL A 177 -13.07 4.37 8.84
N LYS A 178 -14.37 4.40 9.12
CA LYS A 178 -15.34 3.47 8.53
C LYS A 178 -15.44 3.62 7.01
N LYS A 179 -15.42 4.86 6.50
CA LYS A 179 -15.38 5.15 5.06
C LYS A 179 -14.12 4.55 4.40
N LEU A 180 -12.97 4.67 5.05
CA LEU A 180 -11.71 4.05 4.59
C LEU A 180 -11.79 2.52 4.60
N LEU A 181 -12.34 1.92 5.66
CA LEU A 181 -12.54 0.46 5.75
C LEU A 181 -13.46 -0.08 4.65
N ASP A 182 -14.49 0.67 4.25
CA ASP A 182 -15.32 0.31 3.10
C ASP A 182 -14.50 0.26 1.80
N GLN A 183 -13.62 1.24 1.59
CA GLN A 183 -12.76 1.28 0.39
C GLN A 183 -11.67 0.22 0.42
N MET A 184 -11.08 -0.04 1.59
CA MET A 184 -10.16 -1.15 1.78
C MET A 184 -10.82 -2.48 1.43
N ALA A 185 -12.05 -2.72 1.90
CA ALA A 185 -12.80 -3.93 1.61
C ALA A 185 -13.11 -4.07 0.12
N ALA A 186 -13.60 -3.00 -0.53
CA ALA A 186 -13.89 -2.97 -1.96
C ALA A 186 -12.64 -3.27 -2.82
N LEU A 187 -11.47 -2.82 -2.36
CA LEU A 187 -10.17 -3.05 -2.99
C LEU A 187 -9.45 -4.30 -2.45
N LYS A 188 -10.11 -5.12 -1.63
CA LYS A 188 -9.59 -6.37 -1.07
C LYS A 188 -8.31 -6.23 -0.21
N MET A 189 -8.09 -5.06 0.38
CA MET A 189 -7.10 -4.83 1.45
C MET A 189 -7.59 -5.45 2.76
N ASN A 190 -6.70 -6.01 3.58
CA ASN A 190 -7.10 -6.85 4.72
C ASN A 190 -6.43 -6.50 6.06
N VAL A 191 -5.55 -5.51 6.08
CA VAL A 191 -4.93 -5.03 7.32
C VAL A 191 -5.07 -3.52 7.43
N PHE A 192 -5.70 -3.05 8.50
CA PHE A 192 -5.73 -1.64 8.86
C PHE A 192 -4.73 -1.40 9.99
N HIS A 193 -3.59 -0.79 9.65
CA HIS A 193 -2.58 -0.40 10.62
C HIS A 193 -2.94 0.98 11.17
N TRP A 194 -3.31 1.04 12.44
CA TRP A 194 -3.87 2.25 13.03
C TRP A 194 -2.87 2.92 13.97
N HIS A 195 -2.29 4.03 13.51
CA HIS A 195 -1.32 4.80 14.28
C HIS A 195 -2.03 5.80 15.18
N LEU A 196 -2.14 5.41 16.46
CA LEU A 196 -3.01 6.06 17.43
C LEU A 196 -2.28 7.02 18.37
N THR A 197 -0.96 6.99 18.41
CA THR A 197 -0.18 7.78 19.38
C THR A 197 1.11 8.27 18.76
N ASP A 198 1.41 9.54 18.97
CA ASP A 198 2.68 10.17 18.60
C ASP A 198 2.95 11.40 19.48
N ASP A 199 3.99 12.17 19.17
CA ASP A 199 4.38 13.35 19.92
C ASP A 199 3.31 14.44 20.00
N GLN A 200 2.52 14.59 18.92
CA GLN A 200 1.50 15.63 18.77
C GLN A 200 0.09 15.18 19.18
N GLY A 201 -0.07 13.94 19.66
CA GLY A 201 -1.38 13.45 20.08
C GLY A 201 -1.44 11.99 20.53
N TRP A 202 -2.23 11.76 21.58
CA TRP A 202 -2.67 10.44 22.03
C TRP A 202 -4.16 10.25 21.75
N ARG A 203 -4.53 9.23 20.96
CA ARG A 203 -5.88 9.11 20.36
C ARG A 203 -6.70 7.93 20.86
N ILE A 204 -6.28 7.24 21.92
CA ILE A 204 -6.98 6.07 22.45
C ILE A 204 -7.30 6.24 23.94
N GLU A 205 -8.53 5.97 24.33
CA GLU A 205 -8.88 5.95 25.75
C GLU A 205 -8.26 4.75 26.49
N ILE A 206 -7.48 5.05 27.53
CA ILE A 206 -6.97 4.08 28.50
C ILE A 206 -7.55 4.45 29.86
N LYS A 207 -8.44 3.61 30.40
CA LYS A 207 -9.22 3.88 31.60
C LYS A 207 -8.33 4.06 32.82
N LYS A 208 -7.26 3.26 32.94
CA LYS A 208 -6.30 3.35 34.04
C LYS A 208 -5.50 4.66 34.02
N TYR A 209 -5.32 5.26 32.83
CA TYR A 209 -4.48 6.44 32.63
C TYR A 209 -5.24 7.58 31.92
N PRO A 210 -6.26 8.19 32.56
CA PRO A 210 -7.17 9.14 31.92
C PRO A 210 -6.47 10.41 31.39
N LYS A 211 -5.33 10.81 31.96
CA LYS A 211 -4.58 11.98 31.46
C LYS A 211 -4.10 11.82 30.02
N LEU A 212 -3.94 10.59 29.52
CA LEU A 212 -3.55 10.35 28.13
C LEU A 212 -4.54 10.97 27.14
N THR A 213 -5.84 11.00 27.46
CA THR A 213 -6.84 11.65 26.62
C THR A 213 -7.27 13.01 27.16
N THR A 214 -7.24 13.27 28.47
CA THR A 214 -7.62 14.60 28.99
C THR A 214 -6.52 15.66 28.75
N ILE A 215 -5.26 15.24 28.60
CA ILE A 215 -4.09 16.08 28.28
C ILE A 215 -3.51 15.68 26.92
N GLY A 216 -3.02 14.44 26.80
CA GLY A 216 -2.25 13.98 25.63
C GLY A 216 -3.00 14.03 24.29
N SER A 217 -4.33 14.08 24.29
CA SER A 217 -5.11 14.24 23.06
C SER A 217 -5.20 15.67 22.56
N LYS A 218 -4.66 16.66 23.28
CA LYS A 218 -4.87 18.08 23.00
C LYS A 218 -3.55 18.79 22.83
N ARG A 219 -3.44 19.60 21.79
CA ARG A 219 -2.36 20.58 21.62
C ARG A 219 -2.94 21.96 21.33
N THR A 220 -2.25 22.98 21.81
CA THR A 220 -2.71 24.38 21.75
C THR A 220 -2.59 24.99 20.36
N ASP A 221 -1.71 24.45 19.52
CA ASP A 221 -1.46 24.95 18.17
C ASP A 221 -0.87 23.84 17.28
N THR A 222 -0.73 24.13 15.98
CA THR A 222 -0.17 23.21 14.98
C THR A 222 0.76 23.95 14.02
N GLN A 223 1.92 23.36 13.72
CA GLN A 223 2.85 23.89 12.72
C GLN A 223 2.25 23.90 11.31
N THR A 224 2.47 25.00 10.60
CA THR A 224 2.06 25.18 9.20
C THR A 224 3.24 25.66 8.35
N GLY A 225 3.10 25.61 7.02
CA GLY A 225 4.13 26.13 6.11
C GLY A 225 5.33 25.23 5.86
N GLY A 226 5.27 23.95 6.25
CA GLY A 226 6.30 22.95 5.95
C GLY A 226 7.36 22.79 7.05
N TRP A 227 8.30 21.88 6.81
CA TRP A 227 9.33 21.50 7.77
C TRP A 227 10.20 22.69 8.19
N GLY A 228 10.41 22.84 9.51
CA GLY A 228 11.22 23.92 10.07
C GLY A 228 10.56 25.31 10.07
N SER A 229 9.32 25.43 9.57
CA SER A 229 8.59 26.70 9.56
C SER A 229 8.23 27.16 10.98
N SER A 230 8.39 28.46 11.22
CA SER A 230 7.92 29.13 12.44
C SER A 230 6.42 29.42 12.40
N LYS A 231 5.75 29.25 11.27
CA LYS A 231 4.30 29.51 11.14
C LYS A 231 3.49 28.49 11.92
N ARG A 232 2.35 28.95 12.42
CA ARG A 232 1.39 28.18 13.19
C ARG A 232 -0.03 28.43 12.69
N SER A 233 -0.95 27.52 12.98
CA SER A 233 -2.37 27.66 12.66
C SER A 233 -3.06 28.71 13.53
N GLY A 234 -2.61 28.88 14.78
CA GLY A 234 -3.31 29.65 15.81
C GLY A 234 -4.53 28.94 16.40
N GLU A 235 -4.78 27.69 16.00
CA GLU A 235 -5.96 26.91 16.38
C GLU A 235 -5.56 25.64 17.16
N PRO A 236 -6.26 25.31 18.27
CA PRO A 236 -6.03 24.07 18.98
C PRO A 236 -6.46 22.86 18.15
N HIS A 237 -5.80 21.72 18.37
CA HIS A 237 -6.19 20.44 17.77
C HIS A 237 -6.43 19.40 18.85
N GLU A 238 -7.59 18.74 18.81
CA GLU A 238 -7.99 17.71 19.78
C GLU A 238 -8.72 16.53 19.12
N GLY A 239 -9.06 15.52 19.94
CA GLY A 239 -9.84 14.35 19.53
C GLY A 239 -9.16 13.04 19.93
N PHE A 240 -9.98 12.05 20.29
CA PHE A 240 -9.54 10.68 20.59
C PHE A 240 -10.71 9.72 20.41
N TYR A 241 -10.42 8.43 20.35
CA TYR A 241 -11.39 7.35 20.33
C TYR A 241 -11.65 6.83 21.74
N THR A 242 -12.93 6.79 22.13
CA THR A 242 -13.34 6.00 23.28
C THR A 242 -13.18 4.50 23.00
N GLN A 243 -13.10 3.68 24.05
CA GLN A 243 -13.01 2.23 23.87
C GLN A 243 -14.21 1.64 23.13
N GLU A 244 -15.41 2.19 23.34
CA GLU A 244 -16.62 1.72 22.64
C GLU A 244 -16.58 2.03 21.14
N GLN A 245 -16.07 3.21 20.75
CA GLN A 245 -15.87 3.53 19.34
C GLN A 245 -14.83 2.61 18.69
N ILE A 246 -13.76 2.27 19.41
CA ILE A 246 -12.76 1.31 18.92
C ILE A 246 -13.39 -0.07 18.73
N LYS A 247 -14.15 -0.58 19.71
CA LYS A 247 -14.84 -1.87 19.60
C LYS A 247 -15.77 -1.90 18.40
N ASP A 248 -16.50 -0.82 18.16
CA ASP A 248 -17.39 -0.71 17.02
C ASP A 248 -16.62 -0.67 15.68
N ILE A 249 -15.54 0.11 15.57
CA ILE A 249 -14.66 0.13 14.39
C ILE A 249 -14.03 -1.24 14.13
N VAL A 250 -13.54 -1.92 15.17
CA VAL A 250 -12.96 -3.26 15.08
C VAL A 250 -13.99 -4.29 14.62
N ALA A 251 -15.23 -4.22 15.13
CA ALA A 251 -16.32 -5.07 14.66
C ALA A 251 -16.68 -4.77 13.20
N TYR A 252 -16.71 -3.48 12.82
CA TYR A 252 -16.98 -3.02 11.46
C TYR A 252 -15.92 -3.52 10.46
N ALA A 253 -14.63 -3.47 10.85
CA ALA A 253 -13.51 -4.01 10.08
C ALA A 253 -13.58 -5.54 9.98
N LYS A 254 -13.88 -6.24 11.08
CA LYS A 254 -14.00 -7.70 11.11
C LYS A 254 -15.10 -8.21 10.19
N ALA A 255 -16.25 -7.55 10.14
CA ALA A 255 -17.34 -7.90 9.22
C ALA A 255 -16.92 -7.81 7.73
N ARG A 256 -15.83 -7.09 7.45
CA ARG A 256 -15.24 -6.89 6.12
C ARG A 256 -13.96 -7.70 5.90
N HIS A 257 -13.65 -8.63 6.82
CA HIS A 257 -12.41 -9.42 6.82
C HIS A 257 -11.14 -8.56 6.86
N ILE A 258 -11.20 -7.41 7.56
CA ILE A 258 -10.04 -6.54 7.81
C ILE A 258 -9.59 -6.71 9.26
N THR A 259 -8.31 -7.03 9.45
CA THR A 259 -7.66 -7.06 10.77
C THR A 259 -7.17 -5.66 11.13
N VAL A 260 -7.54 -5.16 12.31
CA VAL A 260 -7.02 -3.88 12.82
C VAL A 260 -5.80 -4.14 13.69
N VAL A 261 -4.65 -3.60 13.29
CA VAL A 261 -3.38 -3.67 14.02
C VAL A 261 -3.15 -2.31 14.68
N PRO A 262 -3.26 -2.20 16.01
CA PRO A 262 -3.00 -0.95 16.71
C PRO A 262 -1.50 -0.67 16.74
N GLU A 263 -1.13 0.60 16.62
CA GLU A 263 0.21 1.09 16.95
C GLU A 263 0.18 2.03 18.15
N ILE A 264 0.96 1.68 19.16
CA ILE A 264 1.28 2.52 20.33
C ILE A 264 2.79 2.79 20.28
N GLY A 265 3.17 3.98 19.83
CA GLY A 265 4.55 4.39 19.57
C GLY A 265 5.43 4.37 20.83
N MET A 266 6.58 3.71 20.73
CA MET A 266 7.60 3.63 21.79
C MET A 266 8.98 3.18 21.22
N PRO A 267 10.11 3.48 21.87
CA PRO A 267 10.26 4.43 22.97
C PRO A 267 10.34 5.90 22.53
N GLY A 268 10.54 6.15 21.23
CA GLY A 268 10.37 7.45 20.59
C GLY A 268 8.90 7.80 20.38
N HIS A 269 8.65 8.96 19.76
CA HIS A 269 7.29 9.41 19.41
C HIS A 269 6.30 9.36 20.60
N ALA A 270 6.78 9.81 21.77
CA ALA A 270 6.15 9.59 23.07
C ALA A 270 5.74 10.89 23.79
N CYS A 271 5.95 12.08 23.19
CA CYS A 271 5.72 13.34 23.90
C CYS A 271 4.29 13.50 24.43
N ALA A 272 3.24 13.05 23.72
CA ALA A 272 1.87 13.16 24.23
C ALA A 272 1.65 12.36 25.53
N ALA A 273 2.28 11.19 25.64
CA ALA A 273 2.23 10.38 26.86
C ALA A 273 3.06 11.01 27.99
N ILE A 274 4.27 11.50 27.67
CA ILE A 274 5.15 12.16 28.64
C ILE A 274 4.54 13.48 29.14
N ALA A 275 3.88 14.25 28.29
CA ALA A 275 3.14 15.46 28.70
C ALA A 275 2.01 15.12 29.68
N SER A 276 1.39 13.94 29.51
CA SER A 276 0.33 13.45 30.39
C SER A 276 0.87 12.95 31.74
N TYR A 277 2.03 12.28 31.71
CA TYR A 277 2.73 11.70 32.87
C TYR A 277 4.25 11.91 32.73
N PRO A 278 4.79 13.04 33.21
CA PRO A 278 6.19 13.42 33.04
C PRO A 278 7.21 12.39 33.54
N GLU A 279 6.84 11.59 34.54
CA GLU A 279 7.63 10.49 35.11
C GLU A 279 7.97 9.38 34.09
N LEU A 280 7.30 9.35 32.94
CA LEU A 280 7.60 8.42 31.85
C LEU A 280 8.87 8.79 31.06
N GLY A 281 9.15 10.09 30.92
CA GLY A 281 10.26 10.58 30.12
C GLY A 281 11.63 10.37 30.79
N THR A 282 12.71 10.34 30.02
CA THR A 282 14.08 10.18 30.55
C THR A 282 14.47 11.28 31.53
N ASN A 283 14.07 12.52 31.26
CA ASN A 283 14.40 13.67 32.10
C ASN A 283 13.46 13.89 33.29
N LYS A 284 12.32 13.18 33.36
CA LYS A 284 11.30 13.31 34.41
C LYS A 284 10.76 14.74 34.61
N LYS A 285 10.78 15.56 33.55
CA LYS A 285 10.34 16.96 33.58
C LYS A 285 9.00 17.13 32.88
N PRO A 286 8.11 17.99 33.39
CA PRO A 286 6.90 18.38 32.67
C PRO A 286 7.24 18.96 31.30
N ILE A 287 6.49 18.54 30.29
CA ILE A 287 6.52 19.07 28.92
C ILE A 287 5.08 19.28 28.45
N GLU A 288 4.92 20.03 27.37
CA GLU A 288 3.63 20.18 26.68
C GLU A 288 3.55 19.19 25.51
N VAL A 289 2.32 18.87 25.09
CA VAL A 289 2.09 18.12 23.85
C VAL A 289 2.63 18.93 22.67
N MET A 290 3.40 18.30 21.78
CA MET A 290 4.13 19.04 20.75
C MET A 290 3.17 19.71 19.76
N THR A 291 3.45 20.98 19.47
CA THR A 291 2.75 21.76 18.43
C THR A 291 3.53 21.81 17.11
N VAL A 292 4.68 21.13 17.05
CA VAL A 292 5.58 21.09 15.88
C VAL A 292 5.79 19.66 15.42
N PHE A 293 5.96 19.50 14.12
CA PHE A 293 6.26 18.22 13.51
C PHE A 293 7.76 18.00 13.41
N GLY A 294 8.13 16.73 13.32
CA GLY A 294 9.52 16.30 13.31
C GLY A 294 9.91 15.70 14.65
N LYS A 295 11.21 15.64 14.89
CA LYS A 295 11.75 14.65 15.83
C LYS A 295 11.81 15.22 17.24
N ALA A 296 11.04 14.62 18.14
CA ALA A 296 11.10 14.90 19.57
C ALA A 296 12.44 14.47 20.19
N LEU A 297 12.87 15.21 21.21
CA LEU A 297 13.99 14.81 22.06
C LEU A 297 13.52 13.99 23.27
N ASP A 298 12.29 14.23 23.74
CA ASP A 298 11.73 13.55 24.89
C ASP A 298 11.23 12.15 24.51
N VAL A 299 11.89 11.15 25.09
CA VAL A 299 11.61 9.73 24.84
C VAL A 299 11.41 9.02 26.18
N TYR A 300 10.72 7.88 26.15
CA TYR A 300 10.56 7.04 27.33
C TYR A 300 11.92 6.69 27.95
N ASP A 301 11.92 6.34 29.24
CA ASP A 301 13.11 6.00 30.01
C ASP A 301 13.30 4.46 30.15
N PRO A 302 14.23 3.84 29.39
CA PRO A 302 14.52 2.42 29.48
C PRO A 302 15.07 1.94 30.82
N SER A 303 15.52 2.83 31.69
CA SER A 303 16.05 2.45 33.02
C SER A 303 14.97 2.30 34.08
N SER A 304 13.73 2.70 33.79
CA SER A 304 12.65 2.79 34.77
C SER A 304 11.67 1.62 34.67
N GLU A 305 11.56 0.82 35.74
CA GLU A 305 10.54 -0.23 35.85
C GLU A 305 9.10 0.32 35.82
N PHE A 306 8.91 1.56 36.27
CA PHE A 306 7.62 2.23 36.18
C PHE A 306 7.16 2.39 34.73
N VAL A 307 8.07 2.69 33.79
CA VAL A 307 7.74 2.81 32.35
C VAL A 307 7.25 1.48 31.80
N TYR A 308 7.93 0.38 32.10
CA TYR A 308 7.49 -0.95 31.65
C TYR A 308 6.16 -1.37 32.27
N THR A 309 5.92 -1.03 33.54
CA THR A 309 4.63 -1.28 34.21
C THR A 309 3.51 -0.49 33.55
N PHE A 310 3.73 0.82 33.33
CA PHE A 310 2.79 1.69 32.63
C PHE A 310 2.45 1.18 31.22
N LEU A 311 3.46 0.82 30.42
CA LEU A 311 3.24 0.32 29.07
C LEU A 311 2.57 -1.06 29.07
N SER A 312 2.92 -1.94 30.01
CA SER A 312 2.22 -3.22 30.19
C SER A 312 0.73 -3.01 30.46
N ASP A 313 0.40 -2.09 31.37
CA ASP A 313 -0.99 -1.76 31.73
C ASP A 313 -1.77 -1.14 30.55
N VAL A 314 -1.15 -0.21 29.81
CA VAL A 314 -1.74 0.33 28.57
C VAL A 314 -2.03 -0.81 27.60
N LEU A 315 -1.07 -1.71 27.43
CA LEU A 315 -1.20 -2.84 26.52
C LEU A 315 -2.25 -3.85 26.97
N ASP A 316 -2.50 -4.01 28.28
CA ASP A 316 -3.61 -4.83 28.78
C ASP A 316 -4.95 -4.32 28.24
N GLU A 317 -5.21 -3.01 28.30
CA GLU A 317 -6.44 -2.45 27.76
C GLU A 317 -6.46 -2.48 26.21
N VAL A 318 -5.33 -2.25 25.54
CA VAL A 318 -5.25 -2.27 24.07
C VAL A 318 -5.56 -3.66 23.52
N ILE A 319 -4.94 -4.72 24.03
CA ILE A 319 -5.14 -6.08 23.46
C ILE A 319 -6.55 -6.65 23.70
N GLU A 320 -7.29 -6.11 24.66
CA GLU A 320 -8.71 -6.43 24.86
C GLU A 320 -9.58 -5.82 23.74
N LEU A 321 -9.21 -4.65 23.23
CA LEU A 321 -9.93 -3.94 22.16
C LEU A 321 -9.61 -4.51 20.77
N PHE A 322 -8.37 -4.97 20.56
CA PHE A 322 -7.89 -5.40 19.25
C PHE A 322 -7.63 -6.92 19.20
N PRO A 323 -8.38 -7.69 18.40
CA PRO A 323 -8.21 -9.15 18.31
C PRO A 323 -6.94 -9.57 17.57
N SER A 324 -6.24 -8.65 16.90
CA SER A 324 -4.99 -8.89 16.19
C SER A 324 -3.97 -9.62 17.08
N ARG A 325 -3.25 -10.58 16.49
CA ARG A 325 -2.11 -11.23 17.17
C ARG A 325 -0.85 -10.36 17.18
N ILE A 326 -0.86 -9.29 16.40
CA ILE A 326 0.23 -8.33 16.26
C ILE A 326 -0.18 -7.00 16.91
N VAL A 327 0.71 -6.44 17.72
CA VAL A 327 0.67 -5.05 18.18
C VAL A 327 1.89 -4.33 17.63
N HIS A 328 1.69 -3.22 16.93
CA HIS A 328 2.79 -2.40 16.45
C HIS A 328 3.27 -1.49 17.59
N ILE A 329 4.57 -1.43 17.84
CA ILE A 329 5.15 -0.61 18.91
C ILE A 329 5.91 0.62 18.38
N GLY A 330 5.94 0.81 17.06
CA GLY A 330 6.75 1.83 16.43
C GLY A 330 8.22 1.44 16.46
N GLY A 331 9.02 2.13 17.26
CA GLY A 331 10.46 1.90 17.41
C GLY A 331 11.32 2.71 16.45
N ASP A 332 10.74 3.63 15.70
CA ASP A 332 11.41 4.51 14.74
C ASP A 332 12.02 5.76 15.37
N GLU A 333 13.01 6.31 14.67
CA GLU A 333 13.58 7.66 14.86
C GLU A 333 13.99 8.09 16.29
N VAL A 334 14.25 7.14 17.18
CA VAL A 334 14.59 7.40 18.59
C VAL A 334 15.85 8.27 18.72
N LYS A 335 15.72 9.40 19.41
CA LYS A 335 16.82 10.32 19.74
C LYS A 335 17.50 9.92 21.03
N PHE A 336 18.81 9.71 20.98
CA PHE A 336 19.59 9.18 22.11
C PHE A 336 20.21 10.26 23.01
N GLU A 337 20.08 11.54 22.67
CA GLU A 337 20.72 12.65 23.38
C GLU A 337 20.34 12.68 24.87
N GLN A 338 19.07 12.44 25.20
CA GLN A 338 18.63 12.35 26.60
C GLN A 338 19.17 11.09 27.28
N TRP A 339 19.18 9.95 26.60
CA TRP A 339 19.76 8.71 27.14
C TRP A 339 21.26 8.83 27.39
N GLN A 340 22.02 9.47 26.49
CA GLN A 340 23.46 9.71 26.60
C GLN A 340 23.82 10.59 27.79
N SER A 341 22.96 11.56 28.11
CA SER A 341 23.16 12.44 29.27
C SER A 341 22.70 11.81 30.59
N SER A 342 21.78 10.83 30.56
CA SER A 342 21.22 10.19 31.75
C SER A 342 22.21 9.31 32.53
N LYS A 343 22.29 9.54 33.85
CA LYS A 343 23.06 8.70 34.78
C LYS A 343 22.45 7.31 34.92
N ALA A 344 21.12 7.22 35.04
CA ALA A 344 20.41 5.95 35.21
C ALA A 344 20.56 5.04 33.98
N ILE A 345 20.56 5.61 32.78
CA ILE A 345 20.83 4.84 31.55
C ILE A 345 22.29 4.35 31.51
N LYS A 346 23.26 5.15 31.95
CA LYS A 346 24.66 4.68 32.06
C LYS A 346 24.80 3.53 33.06
N GLU A 347 24.03 3.53 34.14
CA GLU A 347 23.98 2.43 35.11
C GLU A 347 23.30 1.18 34.52
N LEU A 348 22.20 1.36 33.79
CA LEU A 348 21.54 0.30 33.02
C LEU A 348 22.53 -0.35 32.03
N MET A 349 23.25 0.45 31.24
CA MET A 349 24.22 -0.07 30.29
C MET A 349 25.31 -0.92 30.96
N LYS A 350 25.79 -0.52 32.15
CA LYS A 350 26.76 -1.30 32.93
C LYS A 350 26.15 -2.61 33.44
N ARG A 351 24.94 -2.57 33.99
CA ARG A 351 24.23 -3.73 34.54
C ARG A 351 23.96 -4.79 33.47
N GLU A 352 23.44 -4.34 32.32
CA GLU A 352 23.00 -5.21 31.21
C GLU A 352 24.10 -5.44 30.16
N LYS A 353 25.31 -4.90 30.39
CA LYS A 353 26.49 -5.03 29.49
C LYS A 353 26.24 -4.50 28.07
N LEU A 354 25.44 -3.45 27.94
CA LEU A 354 25.11 -2.79 26.67
C LEU A 354 26.26 -1.88 26.23
N LYS A 355 26.58 -1.85 24.93
CA LYS A 355 27.77 -1.16 24.40
C LYS A 355 27.43 0.12 23.68
N THR A 356 26.27 0.19 23.05
CA THR A 356 25.78 1.34 22.28
C THR A 356 24.40 1.76 22.75
N MET A 357 23.94 2.95 22.34
CA MET A 357 22.56 3.33 22.62
C MET A 357 21.55 2.59 21.74
N ALA A 358 21.97 2.09 20.58
CA ALA A 358 21.18 1.13 19.82
C ALA A 358 20.98 -0.19 20.59
N ASP A 359 21.96 -0.63 21.40
CA ASP A 359 21.76 -1.74 22.34
C ASP A 359 20.72 -1.39 23.43
N VAL A 360 20.65 -0.13 23.88
CA VAL A 360 19.63 0.33 24.84
C VAL A 360 18.23 0.33 24.22
N GLN A 361 18.10 0.75 22.97
CA GLN A 361 16.83 0.65 22.23
C GLN A 361 16.41 -0.81 22.06
N LEU A 362 17.31 -1.70 21.62
CA LEU A 362 17.01 -3.13 21.52
C LEU A 362 16.66 -3.76 22.86
N TYR A 363 17.33 -3.37 23.95
CA TYR A 363 16.97 -3.80 25.29
C TYR A 363 15.52 -3.42 25.62
N PHE A 364 15.12 -2.18 25.34
CA PHE A 364 13.75 -1.73 25.52
C PHE A 364 12.76 -2.52 24.64
N THR A 365 13.05 -2.64 23.35
CA THR A 365 12.23 -3.39 22.38
C THR A 365 12.02 -4.84 22.81
N ASN A 366 13.08 -5.55 23.21
CA ASN A 366 12.98 -6.95 23.64
C ASN A 366 12.21 -7.09 24.96
N ARG A 367 12.35 -6.14 25.90
CA ARG A 367 11.50 -6.14 27.10
C ARG A 367 10.03 -5.95 26.78
N MET A 368 9.70 -5.10 25.80
CA MET A 368 8.33 -4.97 25.33
C MET A 368 7.84 -6.20 24.57
N ALA A 369 8.70 -6.84 23.77
CA ALA A 369 8.41 -8.13 23.14
C ALA A 369 8.01 -9.18 24.19
N ASP A 370 8.82 -9.34 25.25
CA ASP A 370 8.55 -10.27 26.35
C ASP A 370 7.20 -9.98 27.04
N ILE A 371 6.90 -8.70 27.29
CA ILE A 371 5.63 -8.28 27.91
C ILE A 371 4.45 -8.66 27.01
N VAL A 372 4.53 -8.38 25.71
CA VAL A 372 3.45 -8.64 24.74
C VAL A 372 3.28 -10.15 24.50
N GLN A 373 4.37 -10.92 24.47
CA GLN A 373 4.36 -12.38 24.34
C GLN A 373 3.73 -13.08 25.54
N LYS A 374 3.99 -12.60 26.77
CA LYS A 374 3.32 -13.10 27.98
C LYS A 374 1.80 -12.86 27.94
N LYS A 375 1.33 -11.91 27.14
CA LYS A 375 -0.09 -11.65 26.87
C LYS A 375 -0.63 -12.38 25.63
N GLY A 376 0.16 -13.30 25.04
CA GLY A 376 -0.26 -14.16 23.92
C GLY A 376 -0.23 -13.48 22.55
N ARG A 377 0.53 -12.39 22.40
CA ARG A 377 0.65 -11.58 21.18
C ARG A 377 2.12 -11.43 20.77
N ASN A 378 2.39 -10.97 19.55
CA ASN A 378 3.74 -10.62 19.10
C ASN A 378 3.83 -9.13 18.77
N ILE A 379 5.03 -8.56 18.86
CA ILE A 379 5.27 -7.19 18.44
C ILE A 379 5.59 -7.09 16.95
N MET A 380 5.27 -5.94 16.39
CA MET A 380 5.78 -5.44 15.12
C MET A 380 6.41 -4.06 15.34
N GLY A 381 7.46 -3.71 14.61
CA GLY A 381 8.02 -2.38 14.68
C GLY A 381 8.77 -1.97 13.42
N TRP A 382 8.93 -0.66 13.23
CA TRP A 382 9.72 -0.07 12.16
C TRP A 382 11.18 -0.52 12.25
N ASN A 383 11.82 -0.74 11.12
CA ASN A 383 13.03 -1.56 11.05
C ASN A 383 14.29 -1.00 11.74
N GLU A 384 14.23 0.15 12.39
CA GLU A 384 15.15 0.58 13.45
C GLU A 384 15.19 -0.39 14.63
N ILE A 385 14.12 -1.15 14.88
CA ILE A 385 14.11 -2.22 15.88
C ILE A 385 15.11 -3.34 15.58
N LEU A 386 15.78 -3.31 14.43
CA LEU A 386 16.92 -4.19 14.16
C LEU A 386 18.23 -3.69 14.82
N GLY A 387 18.20 -2.50 15.42
CA GLY A 387 19.34 -1.85 16.08
C GLY A 387 20.27 -1.10 15.13
N ASP A 388 19.78 -0.61 13.98
CA ASP A 388 20.57 0.16 13.01
C ASP A 388 20.17 1.63 12.95
N ASP A 389 21.16 2.50 12.74
CA ASP A 389 20.92 3.92 12.43
C ASP A 389 20.51 4.11 10.97
N LEU A 390 19.23 4.35 10.72
CA LEU A 390 18.71 4.60 9.38
C LEU A 390 18.74 6.10 8.98
N HIS A 391 19.09 6.98 9.91
CA HIS A 391 18.95 8.43 9.74
C HIS A 391 20.24 9.22 9.97
N GLY A 392 21.34 8.56 10.33
CA GLY A 392 22.58 9.22 10.67
C GLY A 392 22.49 10.02 11.98
N PHE A 393 21.48 9.76 12.81
CA PHE A 393 21.34 10.43 14.10
C PHE A 393 22.33 9.94 15.13
N LEU A 394 22.89 8.76 14.90
CA LEU A 394 23.87 8.18 15.78
C LEU A 394 25.23 8.66 15.30
N LYS A 395 25.81 9.63 16.02
CA LYS A 395 27.19 10.05 15.79
C LYS A 395 28.09 8.80 15.81
N GLY A 396 28.70 8.48 14.68
CA GLY A 396 29.53 7.30 14.47
C GLY A 396 28.81 6.05 13.91
N GLY A 397 27.56 6.17 13.45
CA GLY A 397 26.83 5.08 12.77
C GLY A 397 26.61 3.85 13.66
N GLN A 398 26.12 4.06 14.88
CA GLN A 398 26.04 2.97 15.86
C GLN A 398 25.01 1.91 15.46
N THR A 399 25.46 0.72 15.05
CA THR A 399 24.63 -0.49 15.10
C THR A 399 24.73 -1.11 16.49
N ALA A 400 23.68 -1.80 16.95
CA ALA A 400 23.74 -2.64 18.13
C ALA A 400 24.90 -3.66 18.05
N LYS A 401 25.59 -3.88 19.16
CA LYS A 401 26.81 -4.73 19.24
C LYS A 401 26.70 -5.85 20.26
N ALA A 402 25.66 -5.87 21.07
CA ALA A 402 25.45 -6.83 22.14
C ALA A 402 24.05 -7.46 22.06
N ALA A 403 23.01 -6.65 21.85
CA ALA A 403 21.65 -7.14 21.75
C ALA A 403 21.30 -7.60 20.31
N LYS A 404 20.38 -8.56 20.22
CA LYS A 404 19.72 -8.98 18.97
C LYS A 404 18.21 -8.89 19.18
N LEU A 405 17.49 -8.54 18.12
CA LEU A 405 16.04 -8.49 18.16
C LEU A 405 15.44 -9.88 18.43
N ASP A 406 14.37 -9.93 19.20
CA ASP A 406 13.59 -11.15 19.43
C ASP A 406 13.07 -11.76 18.11
N LYS A 407 13.22 -13.07 17.94
CA LYS A 407 12.99 -13.76 16.66
C LYS A 407 11.53 -13.74 16.20
N ASP A 408 10.58 -13.69 17.13
CA ASP A 408 9.15 -13.73 16.81
C ASP A 408 8.58 -12.33 16.48
N THR A 409 9.45 -11.33 16.42
CA THR A 409 9.12 -9.95 16.05
C THR A 409 8.95 -9.81 14.53
N VAL A 410 7.87 -9.14 14.12
CA VAL A 410 7.66 -8.72 12.73
C VAL A 410 8.37 -7.39 12.46
N VAL A 411 9.15 -7.34 11.39
CA VAL A 411 9.86 -6.13 10.98
C VAL A 411 9.05 -5.40 9.92
N HIS A 412 8.63 -4.17 10.22
CA HIS A 412 7.99 -3.27 9.27
C HIS A 412 9.07 -2.45 8.55
N PHE A 413 9.40 -2.85 7.32
CA PHE A 413 10.54 -2.32 6.60
C PHE A 413 10.18 -1.06 5.81
N TRP A 414 10.48 0.11 6.36
CA TRP A 414 10.14 1.40 5.74
C TRP A 414 11.33 2.10 5.12
N LYS A 415 12.55 1.86 5.62
CA LYS A 415 13.76 2.54 5.15
C LYS A 415 14.99 1.66 5.25
N GLY A 416 15.93 1.85 4.34
CA GLY A 416 17.23 1.19 4.37
C GLY A 416 17.53 0.45 3.07
N SER A 417 18.53 -0.42 3.12
CA SER A 417 19.01 -1.14 1.94
C SER A 417 18.43 -2.55 1.82
N PRO A 418 18.38 -3.14 0.61
CA PRO A 418 18.06 -4.56 0.44
C PRO A 418 18.94 -5.50 1.28
N LYS A 419 20.19 -5.10 1.57
CA LYS A 419 21.09 -5.85 2.46
C LYS A 419 20.56 -5.91 3.90
N LEU A 420 20.00 -4.81 4.40
CA LEU A 420 19.42 -4.76 5.76
C LEU A 420 18.21 -5.67 5.87
N ALA A 421 17.30 -5.60 4.90
CA ALA A 421 16.14 -6.49 4.86
C ALA A 421 16.54 -7.96 4.70
N LYS A 422 17.52 -8.26 3.83
CA LYS A 422 18.07 -9.62 3.69
C LYS A 422 18.63 -10.13 5.01
N ARG A 423 19.34 -9.29 5.78
CA ARG A 423 19.82 -9.65 7.12
C ARG A 423 18.64 -10.02 8.04
N ALA A 424 17.58 -9.21 8.09
CA ALA A 424 16.40 -9.50 8.91
C ALA A 424 15.72 -10.82 8.51
N VAL A 425 15.60 -11.11 7.21
CA VAL A 425 15.08 -12.39 6.70
C VAL A 425 15.94 -13.57 7.15
N VAL A 426 17.28 -13.46 6.99
CA VAL A 426 18.24 -14.51 7.37
C VAL A 426 18.26 -14.73 8.89
N ASP A 427 18.08 -13.68 9.67
CA ASP A 427 17.97 -13.74 11.13
C ASP A 427 16.63 -14.36 11.61
N GLY A 428 15.71 -14.63 10.69
CA GLY A 428 14.47 -15.37 10.92
C GLY A 428 13.22 -14.52 11.04
N HIS A 429 13.32 -13.20 10.86
CA HIS A 429 12.18 -12.29 11.02
C HIS A 429 11.24 -12.32 9.83
N THR A 430 9.95 -12.18 10.12
CA THR A 430 8.93 -11.88 9.12
C THR A 430 8.97 -10.40 8.77
N ILE A 431 8.83 -10.06 7.49
CA ILE A 431 8.88 -8.69 6.98
C ILE A 431 7.54 -8.31 6.34
N VAL A 432 7.09 -7.10 6.64
CA VAL A 432 6.15 -6.34 5.82
C VAL A 432 6.93 -5.21 5.16
N ASN A 433 6.93 -5.14 3.83
CA ASN A 433 7.72 -4.14 3.10
C ASN A 433 6.87 -2.91 2.76
N SER A 434 7.29 -1.77 3.29
CA SER A 434 6.64 -0.47 3.21
C SER A 434 7.67 0.62 2.87
N LEU A 435 8.58 0.33 1.93
CA LEU A 435 9.68 1.24 1.59
C LEU A 435 9.13 2.63 1.23
N HIS A 436 9.51 3.64 2.00
CA HIS A 436 8.87 4.96 1.98
C HIS A 436 8.93 5.64 0.60
N SER A 437 10.02 5.41 -0.14
CA SER A 437 10.19 5.94 -1.50
C SER A 437 9.17 5.43 -2.50
N TYR A 438 8.39 4.39 -2.16
CA TYR A 438 7.33 3.81 -2.98
C TYR A 438 5.94 3.83 -2.35
N THR A 439 5.81 3.93 -1.03
CA THR A 439 4.57 3.56 -0.30
C THR A 439 3.98 4.66 0.59
N TYR A 440 4.70 5.76 0.80
CA TYR A 440 4.24 6.88 1.65
C TYR A 440 3.29 7.80 0.87
N LEU A 441 2.00 7.67 1.15
CA LEU A 441 0.93 8.41 0.49
C LEU A 441 0.91 9.89 0.89
N ASP A 442 1.48 10.27 2.03
CA ASP A 442 1.64 11.67 2.43
C ASP A 442 2.60 12.43 1.49
N TYR A 443 3.47 11.73 0.75
CA TYR A 443 4.29 12.33 -0.30
C TYR A 443 3.43 12.77 -1.47
N GLY A 444 3.80 13.88 -2.10
CA GLY A 444 3.11 14.39 -3.29
C GLY A 444 3.24 13.46 -4.50
N TYR A 445 2.30 13.57 -5.43
CA TYR A 445 2.25 12.78 -6.67
C TYR A 445 3.47 12.94 -7.58
N GLY A 446 4.23 14.04 -7.45
CA GLY A 446 5.52 14.20 -8.15
C GLY A 446 6.64 13.30 -7.61
N SER A 447 6.55 12.86 -6.35
CA SER A 447 7.51 11.93 -5.73
C SER A 447 7.07 10.48 -5.89
N ILE A 448 5.80 10.21 -5.60
CA ILE A 448 5.16 8.90 -5.77
C ILE A 448 3.92 9.08 -6.63
N SER A 449 4.12 8.94 -7.93
CA SER A 449 3.05 8.91 -8.91
C SER A 449 2.21 7.64 -8.78
N LEU A 450 1.05 7.60 -9.43
CA LEU A 450 0.24 6.38 -9.53
C LEU A 450 1.02 5.23 -10.19
N GLY A 451 1.78 5.51 -11.25
CA GLY A 451 2.62 4.51 -11.93
C GLY A 451 3.72 3.97 -11.01
N LYS A 452 4.36 4.82 -10.21
CA LYS A 452 5.37 4.41 -9.23
C LYS A 452 4.78 3.57 -8.11
N ALA A 453 3.61 3.97 -7.57
CA ALA A 453 2.88 3.19 -6.57
C ALA A 453 2.51 1.81 -7.11
N TYR A 454 1.97 1.75 -8.34
CA TYR A 454 1.66 0.51 -9.02
C TYR A 454 2.91 -0.33 -9.28
N GLY A 455 4.05 0.29 -9.64
CA GLY A 455 5.31 -0.39 -9.94
C GLY A 455 5.99 -1.04 -8.72
N PHE A 456 5.54 -0.75 -7.50
CA PHE A 456 6.12 -1.33 -6.30
C PHE A 456 6.04 -2.88 -6.31
N ASN A 457 7.14 -3.51 -5.92
CA ASN A 457 7.20 -4.95 -5.66
C ASN A 457 7.63 -5.17 -4.21
N PRO A 458 6.80 -5.79 -3.36
CA PRO A 458 7.16 -6.03 -1.97
C PRO A 458 8.34 -6.98 -1.82
N ILE A 459 8.56 -7.89 -2.78
CA ILE A 459 9.73 -8.76 -2.81
C ILE A 459 10.98 -7.97 -3.16
N LEU A 460 12.01 -8.08 -2.32
CA LEU A 460 13.29 -7.41 -2.48
C LEU A 460 14.23 -8.21 -3.37
N ASN A 461 15.02 -7.50 -4.20
CA ASN A 461 15.98 -8.14 -5.10
C ASN A 461 17.09 -8.88 -4.32
N GLY A 462 17.47 -10.06 -4.82
CA GLY A 462 18.59 -10.85 -4.28
C GLY A 462 18.22 -11.80 -3.14
N LEU A 463 16.93 -12.03 -2.91
CA LEU A 463 16.41 -13.10 -2.06
C LEU A 463 16.22 -14.38 -2.89
N SER A 464 16.43 -15.53 -2.24
CA SER A 464 16.07 -16.85 -2.76
C SER A 464 14.58 -17.11 -2.55
N PRO A 465 13.96 -18.06 -3.27
CA PRO A 465 12.54 -18.36 -3.12
C PRO A 465 12.09 -18.72 -1.69
N GLU A 466 12.99 -19.29 -0.86
CA GLU A 466 12.68 -19.56 0.55
C GLU A 466 12.75 -18.31 1.42
N GLU A 467 13.72 -17.44 1.16
CA GLU A 467 13.85 -16.13 1.83
C GLU A 467 12.67 -15.21 1.50
N GLU A 468 12.15 -15.26 0.26
CA GLU A 468 10.97 -14.48 -0.17
C GLU A 468 9.72 -14.78 0.65
N LYS A 469 9.54 -16.01 1.14
CA LYS A 469 8.38 -16.39 1.97
C LYS A 469 8.31 -15.65 3.31
N ARG A 470 9.44 -15.08 3.77
CA ARG A 470 9.47 -14.24 4.97
C ARG A 470 8.91 -12.85 4.72
N ILE A 471 8.77 -12.42 3.46
CA ILE A 471 8.07 -11.18 3.09
C ILE A 471 6.59 -11.50 2.89
N ILE A 472 5.77 -11.22 3.90
CA ILE A 472 4.35 -11.61 3.90
C ILE A 472 3.44 -10.64 3.14
N GLY A 473 3.95 -9.47 2.79
CA GLY A 473 3.25 -8.48 1.98
C GLY A 473 3.73 -7.06 2.17
N LEU A 474 2.81 -6.10 2.05
CA LEU A 474 3.09 -4.67 1.99
C LEU A 474 2.23 -3.84 2.95
N GLY A 475 2.70 -2.62 3.22
CA GLY A 475 1.88 -1.53 3.72
C GLY A 475 2.05 -0.27 2.88
N CYS A 476 1.00 0.57 2.84
CA CYS A 476 1.08 1.95 2.38
C CYS A 476 0.64 2.92 3.48
N GLN A 477 1.41 3.98 3.69
CA GLN A 477 1.33 4.81 4.89
C GLN A 477 0.76 6.18 4.58
N MET A 478 -0.24 6.61 5.35
CA MET A 478 -0.79 7.97 5.31
C MET A 478 -0.42 8.69 6.61
N TRP A 479 0.76 9.30 6.63
CA TRP A 479 1.21 10.17 7.72
C TRP A 479 0.47 11.52 7.71
N GLY A 480 0.30 12.11 8.89
CA GLY A 480 -0.70 13.14 9.12
C GLY A 480 -0.17 14.57 9.22
N GLU A 481 1.13 14.84 9.16
CA GLU A 481 1.72 16.16 9.48
C GLU A 481 1.12 17.29 8.65
N TRP A 482 1.06 17.09 7.32
CA TRP A 482 0.59 18.10 6.37
C TRP A 482 -0.80 17.78 5.80
N ILE A 483 -1.57 16.98 6.53
CA ILE A 483 -2.89 16.45 6.13
C ILE A 483 -3.95 16.89 7.15
N PRO A 484 -4.25 18.20 7.27
CA PRO A 484 -5.17 18.70 8.29
C PRO A 484 -6.63 18.30 8.02
N THR A 485 -7.04 18.20 6.74
CA THR A 485 -8.44 17.94 6.37
C THR A 485 -8.65 16.56 5.72
N VAL A 486 -9.90 16.11 5.72
CA VAL A 486 -10.33 14.86 5.07
C VAL A 486 -10.14 14.95 3.57
N GLU A 487 -10.44 16.09 2.94
CA GLU A 487 -10.29 16.29 1.50
C GLU A 487 -8.82 16.16 1.09
N ARG A 488 -7.89 16.71 1.88
CA ARG A 488 -6.46 16.56 1.64
C ARG A 488 -6.01 15.11 1.80
N MET A 489 -6.55 14.39 2.78
CA MET A 489 -6.29 12.98 2.99
C MET A 489 -6.77 12.15 1.79
N GLU A 490 -8.03 12.32 1.38
CA GLU A 490 -8.61 11.62 0.24
C GLU A 490 -7.84 11.89 -1.05
N PHE A 491 -7.44 13.14 -1.28
CA PHE A 491 -6.62 13.52 -2.43
C PHE A 491 -5.31 12.73 -2.47
N GLN A 492 -4.69 12.48 -1.31
CA GLN A 492 -3.43 11.77 -1.22
C GLN A 492 -3.60 10.25 -1.31
N ILE A 493 -4.65 9.70 -0.69
CA ILE A 493 -4.94 8.26 -0.70
C ILE A 493 -5.33 7.80 -2.10
N TYR A 494 -6.24 8.53 -2.76
CA TYR A 494 -6.89 8.09 -3.99
C TYR A 494 -6.35 8.84 -5.20
N PRO A 495 -5.91 8.16 -6.28
CA PRO A 495 -6.13 6.73 -6.60
C PRO A 495 -5.05 5.74 -6.13
N ARG A 496 -4.01 6.16 -5.40
CA ARG A 496 -2.85 5.29 -5.10
C ARG A 496 -3.20 4.06 -4.25
N LEU A 497 -4.23 4.11 -3.41
CA LEU A 497 -4.71 2.94 -2.67
C LEU A 497 -5.10 1.77 -3.60
N ALA A 498 -5.75 2.06 -4.74
CA ALA A 498 -6.07 1.05 -5.74
C ALA A 498 -4.82 0.42 -6.36
N ALA A 499 -3.76 1.19 -6.56
CA ALA A 499 -2.50 0.65 -7.05
C ALA A 499 -1.83 -0.27 -6.03
N TYR A 500 -1.84 0.06 -4.74
CA TYR A 500 -1.30 -0.84 -3.70
C TYR A 500 -2.17 -2.09 -3.49
N ALA A 501 -3.48 -1.97 -3.66
CA ALA A 501 -4.38 -3.12 -3.71
C ALA A 501 -4.01 -4.07 -4.85
N GLU A 502 -3.74 -3.54 -6.05
CA GLU A 502 -3.22 -4.32 -7.18
C GLU A 502 -1.88 -4.99 -6.84
N VAL A 503 -0.94 -4.26 -6.23
CA VAL A 503 0.37 -4.79 -5.82
C VAL A 503 0.23 -5.98 -4.86
N GLY A 504 -0.73 -5.89 -3.92
CA GLY A 504 -0.98 -6.92 -2.92
C GLY A 504 -1.73 -8.14 -3.44
N TRP A 505 -2.50 -7.99 -4.51
CA TRP A 505 -3.45 -9.00 -4.97
C TRP A 505 -3.03 -9.66 -6.28
N THR A 506 -2.70 -8.87 -7.31
CA THR A 506 -2.44 -9.37 -8.67
C THR A 506 -1.07 -10.05 -8.74
N GLN A 507 -1.02 -11.23 -9.36
CA GLN A 507 0.24 -11.94 -9.62
C GLN A 507 1.18 -11.07 -10.47
N LEU A 508 2.49 -11.12 -10.21
CA LEU A 508 3.46 -10.19 -10.77
C LEU A 508 3.46 -10.22 -12.32
N GLU A 509 3.38 -11.42 -12.88
CA GLU A 509 3.30 -11.70 -14.31
C GLU A 509 2.02 -11.19 -14.99
N ASN A 510 0.96 -10.93 -14.21
CA ASN A 510 -0.33 -10.48 -14.70
C ASN A 510 -0.50 -8.95 -14.64
N LYS A 511 0.46 -8.24 -14.05
CA LYS A 511 0.43 -6.78 -13.91
C LYS A 511 0.61 -6.10 -15.27
N ASP A 512 -0.37 -5.28 -15.62
CA ASP A 512 -0.37 -4.41 -16.80
C ASP A 512 -0.97 -3.05 -16.41
N PHE A 513 -0.16 -1.99 -16.51
CA PHE A 513 -0.59 -0.66 -16.08
C PHE A 513 -1.63 -0.02 -16.97
N ASP A 514 -1.56 -0.24 -18.28
CA ASP A 514 -2.53 0.35 -19.19
C ASP A 514 -3.89 -0.33 -19.00
N ALA A 515 -3.91 -1.65 -18.79
CA ALA A 515 -5.11 -2.37 -18.38
C ALA A 515 -5.63 -1.91 -17.01
N PHE A 516 -4.75 -1.68 -16.03
CA PHE A 516 -5.12 -1.12 -14.73
C PHE A 516 -5.78 0.25 -14.87
N LYS A 517 -5.21 1.16 -15.66
CA LYS A 517 -5.82 2.50 -15.92
C LYS A 517 -7.20 2.39 -16.55
N GLN A 518 -7.40 1.47 -17.51
CA GLN A 518 -8.71 1.25 -18.12
C GLN A 518 -9.74 0.73 -17.11
N THR A 519 -9.32 -0.17 -16.21
CA THR A 519 -10.16 -0.71 -15.13
C THR A 519 -10.50 0.38 -14.11
N MET A 520 -9.54 1.26 -13.83
CA MET A 520 -9.71 2.40 -12.93
C MET A 520 -10.84 3.34 -13.36
N ASP A 521 -11.15 3.48 -14.65
CA ASP A 521 -12.26 4.35 -15.11
C ASP A 521 -13.57 4.10 -14.35
N GLY A 522 -13.93 2.82 -14.13
CA GLY A 522 -15.13 2.45 -13.37
C GLY A 522 -14.99 2.78 -11.88
N GLN A 523 -13.81 2.51 -11.31
CA GLN A 523 -13.53 2.82 -9.91
C GLN A 523 -13.59 4.33 -9.61
N LEU A 524 -13.12 5.18 -10.53
CA LEU A 524 -13.18 6.63 -10.38
C LEU A 524 -14.62 7.14 -10.40
N LYS A 525 -15.47 6.60 -11.27
CA LYS A 525 -16.91 6.90 -11.27
C LYS A 525 -17.59 6.49 -9.97
N ARG A 526 -17.24 5.32 -9.43
CA ARG A 526 -17.72 4.87 -8.11
C ARG A 526 -17.33 5.86 -7.02
N TRP A 527 -16.09 6.33 -7.03
CA TRP A 527 -15.63 7.36 -6.09
C TRP A 527 -16.31 8.71 -6.28
N ASP A 528 -16.62 9.11 -7.51
CA ASP A 528 -17.44 10.29 -7.80
C ASP A 528 -18.84 10.16 -7.17
N ILE A 529 -19.51 9.03 -7.36
CA ILE A 529 -20.83 8.73 -6.76
C ILE A 529 -20.77 8.75 -5.23
N GLN A 530 -19.68 8.26 -4.65
CA GLN A 530 -19.45 8.22 -3.20
C GLN A 530 -18.97 9.57 -2.62
N GLY A 531 -18.72 10.57 -3.45
CA GLY A 531 -18.21 11.87 -3.03
C GLY A 531 -16.81 11.80 -2.42
N ILE A 532 -15.92 11.00 -2.99
CA ILE A 532 -14.50 10.91 -2.57
C ILE A 532 -13.67 11.91 -3.37
N GLY A 533 -12.96 12.80 -2.69
CA GLY A 533 -12.12 13.86 -3.27
C GLY A 533 -10.76 13.36 -3.75
N TYR A 534 -10.72 12.45 -4.72
CA TYR A 534 -9.47 11.88 -5.25
C TYR A 534 -8.72 12.84 -6.19
N ALA A 535 -7.43 12.56 -6.43
CA ALA A 535 -6.57 13.34 -7.33
C ALA A 535 -6.90 13.12 -8.83
N LYS A 536 -8.04 13.66 -9.29
CA LYS A 536 -8.59 13.52 -10.67
C LYS A 536 -7.57 13.75 -11.78
N ASP A 537 -6.92 14.91 -11.77
CA ASP A 537 -5.96 15.31 -12.80
C ASP A 537 -4.69 14.45 -12.85
N GLN A 538 -4.40 13.70 -11.78
CA GLN A 538 -3.20 12.87 -11.70
C GLN A 538 -3.39 11.51 -12.37
N VAL A 539 -4.61 11.02 -12.51
CA VAL A 539 -4.88 9.76 -13.24
C VAL A 539 -4.53 9.92 -14.72
N ALA A 540 -4.95 11.04 -15.32
CA ALA A 540 -4.80 11.31 -16.76
C ALA A 540 -3.38 11.75 -17.18
N LYS A 541 -2.57 12.23 -16.23
CA LYS A 541 -1.23 12.79 -16.49
C LYS A 541 -0.09 11.77 -16.40
N LEU A 542 -0.38 10.51 -16.12
CA LEU A 542 0.64 9.49 -15.84
C LEU A 542 0.65 8.35 -16.88
N SER A 543 1.84 8.00 -17.33
CA SER A 543 2.11 7.06 -18.41
C SER A 543 3.02 5.91 -17.94
N ALA A 544 3.22 4.89 -18.78
CA ALA A 544 4.21 3.85 -18.52
C ALA A 544 5.65 4.40 -18.32
N GLN A 545 5.89 5.67 -18.65
CA GLN A 545 7.16 6.37 -18.37
C GLN A 545 7.37 6.68 -16.88
N ASP A 546 6.34 6.56 -16.04
CA ASP A 546 6.42 6.82 -14.59
C ASP A 546 6.73 5.56 -13.76
N PHE A 547 6.90 4.39 -14.39
CA PHE A 547 7.17 3.09 -13.74
C PHE A 547 8.53 3.03 -13.06
N PHE A 548 9.47 3.73 -13.68
CA PHE A 548 10.81 3.96 -13.20
C PHE A 548 10.95 5.46 -13.41
N ASN A 549 11.38 6.25 -12.42
CA ASN A 549 11.53 7.71 -12.52
C ASN A 549 12.60 8.17 -13.58
N HIS A 550 12.76 7.43 -14.68
CA HIS A 550 13.65 7.68 -15.79
C HIS A 550 12.93 8.52 -16.83
N VAL A 551 13.51 9.66 -17.18
CA VAL A 551 12.99 10.53 -18.23
C VAL A 551 13.30 9.89 -19.58
N LYS A 552 12.31 9.84 -20.48
CA LYS A 552 12.56 9.45 -21.88
C LYS A 552 13.52 10.44 -22.51
N VAL A 553 14.58 9.91 -23.14
CA VAL A 553 15.62 10.72 -23.81
C VAL A 553 15.79 10.34 -25.28
N ASP A 554 15.35 9.16 -25.70
CA ASP A 554 15.36 8.71 -27.09
C ASP A 554 14.44 7.48 -27.25
N GLY A 555 14.46 6.85 -28.42
CA GLY A 555 13.85 5.56 -28.67
C GLY A 555 14.41 4.84 -29.88
N TRP A 556 13.97 3.59 -30.04
CA TRP A 556 14.23 2.78 -31.21
C TRP A 556 12.93 2.40 -31.92
N ASN A 557 13.08 2.10 -33.20
CA ASN A 557 12.05 1.61 -34.09
C ASN A 557 12.69 0.54 -34.99
N PRO A 558 11.93 -0.09 -35.90
CA PRO A 558 12.46 -1.15 -36.75
C PRO A 558 13.68 -0.73 -37.59
N ALA A 559 13.75 0.54 -38.01
CA ALA A 559 14.91 1.06 -38.75
C ALA A 559 16.19 1.16 -37.89
N LYS A 560 16.04 1.28 -36.57
CA LYS A 560 17.13 1.25 -35.58
C LYS A 560 17.30 -0.13 -34.91
N THR A 561 16.65 -1.18 -35.39
CA THR A 561 16.76 -2.52 -34.77
C THR A 561 17.62 -3.43 -35.64
N PRO A 562 18.88 -3.71 -35.24
CA PRO A 562 19.77 -4.50 -36.08
C PRO A 562 19.50 -6.01 -35.91
N ALA A 563 19.60 -6.77 -37.01
CA ALA A 563 19.47 -8.23 -36.98
C ALA A 563 20.64 -8.92 -36.26
N ASP A 564 21.78 -8.23 -36.14
CA ASP A 564 22.98 -8.67 -35.41
C ASP A 564 23.45 -7.61 -34.44
N TRP A 565 24.35 -7.98 -33.53
CA TRP A 565 24.91 -7.07 -32.54
C TRP A 565 25.55 -5.83 -33.19
N LYS A 566 25.00 -4.66 -32.90
CA LYS A 566 25.57 -3.36 -33.30
C LYS A 566 25.57 -2.38 -32.14
N GLU A 567 26.52 -1.46 -32.17
CA GLU A 567 26.51 -0.29 -31.30
C GLU A 567 25.61 0.78 -31.91
N LEU A 568 24.66 1.30 -31.14
CA LEU A 568 23.85 2.44 -31.49
C LEU A 568 23.97 3.51 -30.41
N GLU A 569 23.96 4.77 -30.87
CA GLU A 569 23.94 5.93 -29.99
C GLU A 569 22.53 6.51 -29.86
N PHE A 570 22.24 6.97 -28.65
CA PHE A 570 20.99 7.55 -28.22
C PHE A 570 21.28 8.88 -27.53
N SER A 571 20.41 9.85 -27.76
CA SER A 571 20.44 11.14 -27.08
C SER A 571 20.26 10.96 -25.57
N THR A 572 20.88 11.83 -24.78
CA THR A 572 20.54 12.00 -23.35
C THR A 572 19.60 13.18 -23.12
N GLU A 573 19.26 13.95 -24.17
CA GLU A 573 18.50 15.21 -24.09
C GLU A 573 19.01 16.18 -23.01
N GLY A 574 20.32 16.18 -22.75
CA GLY A 574 20.93 17.04 -21.72
C GLY A 574 20.58 16.65 -20.28
N LYS A 575 20.10 15.42 -20.04
CA LYS A 575 19.76 14.93 -18.68
C LYS A 575 20.96 14.55 -17.82
N ILE A 576 22.17 14.59 -18.39
CA ILE A 576 23.42 14.50 -17.63
C ILE A 576 23.82 15.93 -17.26
N THR A 577 23.62 16.32 -15.99
CA THR A 577 23.77 17.71 -15.54
C THR A 577 24.78 17.88 -14.40
N ALA A 578 25.28 16.79 -13.84
CA ALA A 578 26.25 16.78 -12.75
C ALA A 578 27.03 15.46 -12.72
N ALA A 579 28.14 15.42 -11.98
CA ALA A 579 28.82 14.17 -11.65
C ALA A 579 27.90 13.33 -10.76
N GLY A 580 27.94 12.00 -10.91
CA GLY A 580 27.04 11.13 -10.16
C GLY A 580 26.79 9.78 -10.80
N GLN A 581 25.88 9.01 -10.20
CA GLN A 581 25.38 7.78 -10.79
C GLN A 581 24.22 8.10 -11.72
N TYR A 582 24.16 7.43 -12.86
CA TYR A 582 23.05 7.48 -13.78
C TYR A 582 22.57 6.07 -14.08
N GLU A 583 21.26 5.90 -14.14
CA GLU A 583 20.61 4.68 -14.55
C GLU A 583 20.03 4.86 -15.95
N VAL A 584 20.31 3.92 -16.84
CA VAL A 584 19.79 3.88 -18.20
C VAL A 584 18.98 2.61 -18.40
N VAL A 585 17.78 2.73 -18.94
CA VAL A 585 16.88 1.60 -19.23
C VAL A 585 16.40 1.60 -20.67
N PHE A 586 16.24 0.40 -21.22
CA PHE A 586 15.68 0.14 -22.54
C PHE A 586 14.32 -0.53 -22.35
N LEU A 587 13.24 0.19 -22.63
CA LEU A 587 11.88 -0.29 -22.40
C LEU A 587 11.18 -0.56 -23.73
N TYR A 588 10.94 -1.84 -24.00
CA TYR A 588 10.18 -2.28 -25.16
C TYR A 588 8.72 -1.76 -25.10
N GLN A 589 8.18 -1.39 -26.25
CA GLN A 589 6.81 -0.88 -26.40
C GLN A 589 5.92 -1.79 -27.25
N LYS A 590 6.36 -2.18 -28.45
CA LYS A 590 5.56 -2.97 -29.40
C LYS A 590 6.44 -3.65 -30.46
N GLY A 591 5.86 -4.64 -31.16
CA GLY A 591 6.52 -5.49 -32.15
C GLY A 591 6.41 -6.98 -31.78
N THR A 592 6.80 -7.90 -32.65
CA THR A 592 6.88 -9.32 -32.29
C THR A 592 8.21 -9.66 -31.62
N HIS A 593 9.23 -8.80 -31.77
CA HIS A 593 10.58 -9.01 -31.21
C HIS A 593 11.06 -7.82 -30.36
N ALA A 594 11.75 -8.10 -29.25
CA ALA A 594 12.39 -7.12 -28.38
C ALA A 594 13.91 -7.05 -28.62
N LEU A 595 14.64 -6.31 -27.79
CA LEU A 595 16.11 -6.19 -27.89
C LEU A 595 16.82 -7.06 -26.86
N ASP A 596 17.90 -7.69 -27.29
CA ASP A 596 19.01 -8.06 -26.42
C ASP A 596 19.97 -6.86 -26.33
N ILE A 597 20.41 -6.52 -25.12
CA ILE A 597 21.41 -5.48 -24.87
C ILE A 597 22.54 -6.11 -24.06
N SER A 598 23.80 -5.97 -24.50
CA SER A 598 24.95 -6.58 -23.80
C SER A 598 25.79 -5.57 -23.03
N GLU A 599 25.64 -4.28 -23.35
CA GLU A 599 26.52 -3.22 -22.88
C GLU A 599 25.90 -1.85 -23.10
N VAL A 600 26.09 -0.95 -22.12
CA VAL A 600 25.76 0.46 -22.24
C VAL A 600 26.92 1.32 -21.74
N SER A 601 27.26 2.38 -22.49
CA SER A 601 28.29 3.35 -22.14
C SER A 601 27.73 4.76 -22.16
N LEU A 602 28.18 5.60 -21.22
CA LEU A 602 28.00 7.05 -21.30
C LEU A 602 29.18 7.65 -22.06
N LEU A 603 28.91 8.44 -23.09
CA LEU A 603 29.91 9.16 -23.86
C LEU A 603 29.92 10.63 -23.47
N GLU A 604 31.10 11.24 -23.34
CA GLU A 604 31.35 12.67 -23.26
C GLU A 604 32.09 13.10 -24.53
N ASP A 605 31.51 14.01 -25.33
CA ASP A 605 32.08 14.46 -26.61
C ASP A 605 32.49 13.28 -27.52
N GLY A 606 31.71 12.20 -27.50
CA GLY A 606 31.94 10.97 -28.28
C GLY A 606 32.93 9.98 -27.65
N LYS A 607 33.50 10.27 -26.48
CA LYS A 607 34.44 9.37 -25.78
C LYS A 607 33.78 8.70 -24.58
N PRO A 608 33.91 7.38 -24.40
CA PRO A 608 33.31 6.68 -23.27
C PRO A 608 33.93 7.12 -21.93
N VAL A 609 33.09 7.58 -21.01
CA VAL A 609 33.48 8.03 -19.66
C VAL A 609 32.91 7.14 -18.55
N ALA A 610 31.86 6.38 -18.83
CA ALA A 610 31.30 5.38 -17.92
C ALA A 610 30.75 4.19 -18.71
N LYS A 611 30.71 3.02 -18.09
CA LYS A 611 30.35 1.77 -18.78
C LYS A 611 29.77 0.73 -17.84
N ASP A 612 28.72 0.06 -18.28
CA ASP A 612 28.13 -1.10 -17.64
C ASP A 612 27.99 -2.24 -18.66
N LYS A 613 28.56 -3.40 -18.33
CA LYS A 613 28.58 -4.60 -19.18
C LYS A 613 27.78 -5.70 -18.50
N HIS A 614 26.53 -5.84 -18.89
CA HIS A 614 25.72 -7.01 -18.58
C HIS A 614 24.64 -7.21 -19.64
N GLU A 615 24.20 -8.45 -19.75
CA GLU A 615 23.14 -8.82 -20.67
C GLU A 615 21.77 -8.51 -20.08
N ALA A 616 20.92 -7.88 -20.88
CA ALA A 616 19.55 -7.55 -20.58
C ALA A 616 18.66 -7.88 -21.78
N PHE A 617 17.42 -8.22 -21.48
CA PHE A 617 16.36 -8.38 -22.46
C PHE A 617 15.30 -7.31 -22.23
N SER A 618 15.02 -6.48 -23.23
CA SER A 618 14.10 -5.34 -23.06
C SER A 618 12.62 -5.71 -23.03
N GLY A 619 12.28 -6.98 -23.31
CA GLY A 619 10.90 -7.47 -23.29
C GLY A 619 10.33 -7.68 -21.88
N GLY A 620 9.17 -8.35 -21.79
CA GLY A 620 8.33 -8.37 -20.59
C GLY A 620 8.94 -8.97 -19.31
N GLN A 621 10.10 -9.62 -19.37
CA GLN A 621 10.76 -10.19 -18.19
C GLN A 621 11.51 -9.15 -17.35
N LEU A 622 11.78 -7.95 -17.88
CA LEU A 622 12.39 -6.78 -17.20
C LEU A 622 13.60 -7.09 -16.29
N LYS A 623 14.34 -8.17 -16.55
CA LYS A 623 15.47 -8.63 -15.73
C LYS A 623 16.76 -7.98 -16.20
N GLY A 624 17.47 -7.33 -15.27
CA GLY A 624 18.76 -6.70 -15.56
C GLY A 624 18.67 -5.56 -16.57
N ILE A 625 17.53 -4.88 -16.71
CA ILE A 625 17.36 -3.82 -17.72
C ILE A 625 17.94 -2.46 -17.31
N VAL A 626 18.55 -2.36 -16.12
CA VAL A 626 19.06 -1.12 -15.54
C VAL A 626 20.58 -1.10 -15.62
N TYR A 627 21.09 -0.21 -16.47
CA TYR A 627 22.53 0.03 -16.64
C TYR A 627 22.98 1.20 -15.77
N LYS A 628 23.98 0.96 -14.91
CA LYS A 628 24.49 1.93 -13.95
C LYS A 628 25.80 2.55 -14.42
N LEU A 629 25.77 3.83 -14.71
CA LEU A 629 26.87 4.61 -15.29
C LEU A 629 27.33 5.66 -14.28
N LYS A 630 28.53 5.48 -13.72
CA LYS A 630 29.15 6.45 -12.82
C LYS A 630 29.94 7.48 -13.61
N LEU A 631 29.48 8.73 -13.62
CA LEU A 631 30.21 9.88 -14.15
C LEU A 631 31.04 10.53 -13.02
N PRO A 632 32.37 10.38 -13.00
CA PRO A 632 33.21 10.86 -11.89
C PRO A 632 33.32 12.39 -11.85
N GLU A 633 33.34 13.03 -13.01
CA GLU A 633 33.46 14.48 -13.16
C GLU A 633 32.52 14.93 -14.28
N PHE A 634 31.88 16.08 -14.10
CA PHE A 634 30.97 16.65 -15.09
C PHE A 634 31.59 17.87 -15.75
N LYS A 635 31.65 17.84 -17.08
CA LYS A 635 32.21 18.90 -17.90
C LYS A 635 31.09 19.76 -18.47
N GLN A 636 30.95 20.98 -17.94
CA GLN A 636 29.96 21.94 -18.40
C GLN A 636 30.16 22.23 -19.91
N GLY A 637 29.09 22.12 -20.68
CA GLY A 637 29.10 22.35 -22.13
C GLY A 637 29.50 21.15 -22.99
N ALA A 638 29.93 20.03 -22.40
CA ALA A 638 30.17 18.79 -23.14
C ALA A 638 28.86 18.13 -23.59
N LYS A 639 28.90 17.44 -24.73
CA LYS A 639 27.75 16.67 -25.22
C LYS A 639 27.80 15.25 -24.65
N TYR A 640 26.78 14.89 -23.88
CA TYR A 640 26.62 13.54 -23.36
C TYR A 640 25.65 12.70 -24.21
N THR A 641 26.05 11.49 -24.63
CA THR A 641 25.20 10.51 -25.32
C THR A 641 25.29 9.13 -24.67
N VAL A 642 24.28 8.29 -24.87
CA VAL A 642 24.31 6.89 -24.48
C VAL A 642 24.64 6.05 -25.69
N ARG A 643 25.62 5.15 -25.57
CA ARG A 643 25.90 4.12 -26.58
C ARG A 643 25.56 2.75 -26.04
N ALA A 644 24.73 1.98 -26.74
CA ALA A 644 24.38 0.63 -26.36
C ALA A 644 24.70 -0.38 -27.45
N ARG A 645 25.21 -1.55 -27.06
CA ARG A 645 25.39 -2.70 -27.94
C ARG A 645 24.13 -3.55 -27.89
N ILE A 646 23.37 -3.54 -28.99
CA ILE A 646 22.03 -4.14 -29.07
C ILE A 646 21.88 -5.08 -30.26
N LYS A 647 20.93 -6.02 -30.19
CA LYS A 647 20.47 -6.89 -31.28
C LYS A 647 18.97 -7.15 -31.13
N GLY A 648 18.24 -7.23 -32.25
CA GLY A 648 16.86 -7.73 -32.23
C GLY A 648 16.80 -9.23 -31.90
N ASN A 649 16.02 -9.60 -30.89
CA ASN A 649 15.89 -10.99 -30.46
C ASN A 649 14.90 -11.72 -31.37
N GLY A 650 15.39 -12.45 -32.36
CA GLY A 650 14.58 -13.21 -33.31
C GLY A 650 14.01 -12.40 -34.50
N GLY A 651 14.09 -11.06 -34.46
CA GLY A 651 13.63 -10.19 -35.56
C GLY A 651 13.87 -8.70 -35.32
N THR A 652 13.50 -7.86 -36.28
CA THR A 652 13.84 -6.42 -36.31
C THR A 652 12.64 -5.48 -36.22
N ASP A 653 11.44 -5.96 -35.91
CA ASP A 653 10.21 -5.14 -35.85
C ASP A 653 10.01 -4.45 -34.48
N SER A 654 11.09 -4.29 -33.71
CA SER A 654 11.07 -3.79 -32.35
C SER A 654 10.87 -2.28 -32.27
N HIS A 655 10.06 -1.85 -31.29
CA HIS A 655 9.91 -0.45 -30.89
C HIS A 655 10.13 -0.31 -29.40
N GLY A 656 10.71 0.81 -28.98
CA GLY A 656 10.81 1.13 -27.56
C GLY A 656 11.52 2.44 -27.25
N GLU A 657 11.76 2.67 -25.97
CA GLU A 657 12.26 3.93 -25.43
C GLU A 657 13.56 3.73 -24.65
N VAL A 658 14.48 4.68 -24.80
CA VAL A 658 15.65 4.83 -23.93
C VAL A 658 15.32 5.88 -22.88
N LYS A 659 15.47 5.52 -21.62
CA LYS A 659 15.21 6.43 -20.49
C LYS A 659 16.39 6.52 -19.55
N ILE A 660 16.58 7.70 -18.96
CA ILE A 660 17.69 7.98 -18.05
C ILE A 660 17.18 8.58 -16.74
N ARG A 661 17.80 8.20 -15.62
CA ARG A 661 17.60 8.79 -14.30
C ARG A 661 18.94 9.07 -13.63
N ALA A 662 19.02 10.11 -12.80
CA ALA A 662 20.11 10.23 -11.83
C ALA A 662 19.88 9.24 -10.67
N GLY A 663 20.83 8.35 -10.42
CA GLY A 663 20.81 7.46 -9.26
C GLY A 663 20.97 8.25 -7.96
N GLU A 664 20.35 7.75 -6.88
CA GLU A 664 20.57 8.25 -5.51
C GLU A 664 22.00 8.02 -5.02
#